data_AF-A0A2J8RNF3-F1
#
_entry.id   AF-A0A2J8RNF3-F1
#
_cell.length_a   1.000
_cell.length_b   1.000
_cell.length_c   1.000
_cell.angle_alpha   90.00
_cell.angle_beta   90.00
_cell.angle_gamma   90.00
#
_symmetry.space_group_name_H-M   'P 1'
#
loop_
_entity.id
_entity.type
_entity.pdbx_description
1 polymer ?
#
loop_
_entity_poly.entity_id
_entity_poly.type
_entity_poly.pdbx_seq_one_letter_code
_entity_poly.pdbx_strand_id
1 'polypeptide(L)'
;CGEDVRQDQQQLLEGISELDIRTGGVPSQLLVHGALAFPLGLDASLNCFLAAARYGRGRVVLAAHECLLCAPKMGPFLLNAVRWLARGQTGKVGVNTNLKDLCPLLSEHGLQCSLEPHLNSDLCVYCCKVYSDKEAKQLQEFVAEGGGLLIGGQAWWWASQNPGHCPLAGFPGNIILNCFGLSILPQTLKAGCFPIPTPKMRSYHFRKALSEFQAILNHENGNLEKSCLAKLRVDGAAFLQIPAEGIPAYISLHRLLRKMLQGSGLPAVSRENPVASDSYEAAVLSLATELAHSGTDCSQLAQGLGTWTCSSSLYPSKHPITVEINGINPGNNDCWVSTGLYLLEGQNAEVSLSEAAASAGLRVQIGCHTDDLTKARKLSRAPVVTHQCCMDRTERSVSCLWGGLLYIIVPKGSQLGPVSVTITGAVPAPYYKLGKTSLEEWKRQMQENLAPWGELATDNIILTVPNTNLQALKDPEPVLRLWDEMMQAVARLAAEPFPFRRPERIVADVQISAGWMHSGYPIMCHLESVKEIISETDMRSRGVWGPIHELGHNQQRHGWEFPPHTTEATCNLWSVYVHETVLGIPRAQAHEALSPPERERRIKAHLGKGAPLCDWNVWTALETYLQLQEAFGWEPFTQLFAEYQTLSHLPKDNTGRMNLWVKKFSEKVKKNLVPFFEAWGWPIRKEVADSLASLPEWQENPMQAYLCAKE
;
A
#
# COMPACT_ATOMS: atom_id res chain seq x y z
N CYS A 1 0.47 -3.67 38.57
CA CYS A 1 0.81 -4.75 37.62
C CYS A 1 2.03 -5.48 38.18
N GLY A 2 1.86 -6.67 38.75
CA GLY A 2 2.92 -7.31 39.53
C GLY A 2 2.96 -8.84 39.46
N GLU A 3 2.41 -9.46 38.42
CA GLU A 3 2.82 -10.84 38.09
C GLU A 3 4.06 -10.76 37.21
N ASP A 4 5.12 -11.46 37.64
CA ASP A 4 6.40 -11.44 36.95
C ASP A 4 6.40 -12.38 35.74
N VAL A 5 6.06 -11.84 34.56
CA VAL A 5 6.12 -12.56 33.28
C VAL A 5 7.55 -12.98 32.87
N ARG A 6 8.60 -12.52 33.56
CA ARG A 6 10.00 -12.86 33.24
C ARG A 6 10.26 -14.36 33.42
N GLN A 7 9.63 -14.99 34.41
CA GLN A 7 9.74 -16.44 34.62
C GLN A 7 9.13 -17.21 33.44
N ASP A 8 7.97 -16.77 32.94
CA ASP A 8 7.36 -17.39 31.76
C ASP A 8 8.24 -17.25 30.52
N GLN A 9 8.77 -16.05 30.28
CA GLN A 9 9.70 -15.80 29.17
C GLN A 9 10.95 -16.68 29.28
N GLN A 10 11.51 -16.83 30.48
CA GLN A 10 12.68 -17.67 30.70
C GLN A 10 12.38 -19.14 30.43
N GLN A 11 11.24 -19.64 30.89
CA GLN A 11 10.81 -21.02 30.63
C GLN A 11 10.57 -21.26 29.13
N LEU A 12 9.93 -20.30 28.44
CA LEU A 12 9.63 -20.42 27.01
C LEU A 12 10.89 -20.35 26.13
N LEU A 13 11.90 -19.58 26.56
CA LEU A 13 13.16 -19.38 25.82
C LEU A 13 14.32 -20.23 26.35
N GLU A 14 14.05 -21.19 27.24
CA GLU A 14 15.07 -22.03 27.85
C GLU A 14 15.84 -22.84 26.80
N GLY A 15 17.18 -22.78 26.84
CA GLY A 15 18.06 -23.49 25.90
C GLY A 15 18.09 -22.92 24.48
N ILE A 16 17.48 -21.74 24.24
CA ILE A 16 17.41 -21.13 22.92
C ILE A 16 18.33 -19.91 22.86
N SER A 17 19.28 -19.93 21.93
CA SER A 17 20.14 -18.77 21.64
C SER A 17 19.57 -17.89 20.52
N GLU A 18 18.93 -18.52 19.52
CA GLU A 18 18.41 -17.87 18.34
C GLU A 18 17.07 -18.46 17.90
N LEU A 19 16.24 -17.62 17.29
CA LEU A 19 14.95 -17.95 16.69
C LEU A 19 15.08 -17.81 15.17
N ASP A 20 15.23 -18.93 14.46
CA ASP A 20 15.32 -18.96 12.99
C ASP A 20 13.94 -19.09 12.35
N ILE A 21 13.39 -17.96 11.91
CA ILE A 21 12.07 -17.88 11.28
C ILE A 21 12.13 -17.92 9.74
N ARG A 22 13.25 -18.38 9.15
CA ARG A 22 13.36 -18.64 7.69
C ARG A 22 12.65 -19.94 7.33
N THR A 23 11.32 -19.94 7.43
CA THR A 23 10.47 -21.13 7.24
C THR A 23 9.75 -21.17 5.90
N GLY A 24 10.11 -20.28 4.96
CA GLY A 24 9.45 -20.14 3.66
C GLY A 24 8.14 -19.31 3.66
N GLY A 25 7.61 -18.99 4.84
CA GLY A 25 6.49 -18.06 5.02
C GLY A 25 6.96 -16.63 5.29
N VAL A 26 6.10 -15.64 5.04
CA VAL A 26 6.32 -14.23 5.38
C VAL A 26 5.52 -13.91 6.64
N PRO A 27 6.15 -13.74 7.81
CA PRO A 27 5.42 -13.47 9.05
C PRO A 27 4.73 -12.10 9.03
N SER A 28 3.59 -12.01 9.72
CA SER A 28 3.01 -10.73 10.14
C SER A 28 3.80 -10.11 11.30
N GLN A 29 3.50 -8.86 11.64
CA GLN A 29 3.85 -8.29 12.95
C GLN A 29 2.76 -8.60 13.98
N LEU A 30 3.12 -8.69 15.25
CA LEU A 30 2.19 -8.90 16.36
C LEU A 30 2.06 -7.64 17.21
N LEU A 31 0.84 -7.36 17.65
CA LEU A 31 0.53 -6.38 18.68
C LEU A 31 0.33 -7.10 20.03
N VAL A 32 1.09 -6.67 21.03
CA VAL A 32 1.03 -7.21 22.40
C VAL A 32 0.49 -6.12 23.33
N HIS A 33 -0.79 -6.21 23.70
CA HIS A 33 -1.52 -5.12 24.37
C HIS A 33 -2.21 -5.53 25.67
N GLY A 34 -2.39 -6.82 25.92
CA GLY A 34 -2.95 -7.37 27.16
C GLY A 34 -2.06 -7.11 28.37
N ALA A 35 -2.65 -6.92 29.55
CA ALA A 35 -1.88 -6.65 30.77
C ALA A 35 -0.97 -7.82 31.20
N LEU A 36 -1.30 -9.05 30.79
CA LEU A 36 -0.54 -10.28 31.05
C LEU A 36 0.01 -10.89 29.75
N ALA A 37 0.06 -10.11 28.67
CA ALA A 37 0.65 -10.49 27.40
C ALA A 37 2.10 -9.97 27.33
N PHE A 38 2.99 -10.72 26.68
CA PHE A 38 4.41 -10.37 26.61
C PHE A 38 5.05 -10.91 25.33
N PRO A 39 6.05 -10.19 24.78
CA PRO A 39 6.78 -10.63 23.60
C PRO A 39 7.79 -11.74 23.94
N LEU A 40 8.04 -12.62 22.97
CA LEU A 40 9.03 -13.70 23.02
C LEU A 40 10.09 -13.58 21.91
N GLY A 41 9.71 -13.06 20.74
CA GLY A 41 10.59 -12.85 19.60
C GLY A 41 10.40 -11.47 19.01
N LEU A 42 11.47 -10.69 18.94
CA LEU A 42 11.51 -9.29 18.49
C LEU A 42 12.66 -9.08 17.50
N ASP A 43 12.45 -8.26 16.48
CA ASP A 43 13.57 -7.72 15.69
C ASP A 43 14.23 -6.49 16.38
N ALA A 44 15.28 -5.93 15.78
CA ALA A 44 15.98 -4.77 16.32
C ALA A 44 15.12 -3.50 16.43
N SER A 45 14.01 -3.45 15.69
CA SER A 45 13.04 -2.35 15.71
C SER A 45 11.86 -2.64 16.65
N LEU A 46 11.96 -3.66 17.51
CA LEU A 46 10.93 -4.14 18.42
C LEU A 46 9.68 -4.69 17.74
N ASN A 47 9.75 -5.07 16.46
CA ASN A 47 8.63 -5.73 15.79
C ASN A 47 8.52 -7.18 16.27
N CYS A 48 7.35 -7.53 16.79
CA CYS A 48 7.11 -8.81 17.44
C CYS A 48 6.64 -9.87 16.43
N PHE A 49 7.21 -11.08 16.50
CA PHE A 49 6.83 -12.22 15.67
C PHE A 49 6.46 -13.49 16.49
N LEU A 50 6.75 -13.50 17.79
CA LEU A 50 6.30 -14.49 18.76
C LEU A 50 5.88 -13.79 20.05
N ALA A 51 4.71 -14.13 20.58
CA ALA A 51 4.19 -13.57 21.81
C ALA A 51 3.45 -14.64 22.62
N ALA A 52 3.26 -14.37 23.92
CA ALA A 52 2.43 -15.21 24.78
C ALA A 52 1.59 -14.36 25.72
N ALA A 53 0.56 -14.96 26.30
CA ALA A 53 -0.30 -14.33 27.28
C ALA A 53 -0.83 -15.33 28.31
N ARG A 54 -1.09 -14.83 29.53
CA ARG A 54 -1.97 -15.51 30.49
C ARG A 54 -3.37 -14.92 30.38
N TYR A 55 -4.39 -15.77 30.39
CA TYR A 55 -5.78 -15.32 30.34
C TYR A 55 -6.69 -16.27 31.13
N GLY A 56 -7.47 -15.70 32.06
CA GLY A 56 -8.22 -16.50 33.04
C GLY A 56 -7.27 -17.44 33.80
N ARG A 57 -7.53 -18.74 33.73
CA ARG A 57 -6.64 -19.78 34.29
C ARG A 57 -5.71 -20.41 33.24
N GLY A 58 -5.86 -20.08 31.96
CA GLY A 58 -5.09 -20.68 30.86
C GLY A 58 -3.98 -19.80 30.33
N ARG A 59 -3.43 -20.24 29.19
CA ARG A 59 -2.23 -19.69 28.58
C ARG A 59 -2.33 -19.73 27.06
N VAL A 60 -1.70 -18.77 26.39
CA VAL A 60 -1.70 -18.66 24.92
C VAL A 60 -0.28 -18.39 24.45
N VAL A 61 0.14 -19.07 23.37
CA VAL A 61 1.34 -18.76 22.60
C VAL A 61 0.92 -18.50 21.16
N LEU A 62 1.36 -17.36 20.62
CA LEU A 62 1.03 -16.89 19.28
C LEU A 62 2.30 -16.78 18.42
N ALA A 63 2.25 -17.38 17.23
CA ALA A 63 3.25 -17.22 16.19
C ALA A 63 2.71 -16.43 14.99
N ALA A 64 3.51 -15.51 14.47
CA ALA A 64 3.10 -14.61 13.39
C ALA A 64 3.04 -15.25 11.98
N HIS A 65 3.22 -16.56 11.89
CA HIS A 65 2.95 -17.37 10.71
C HIS A 65 2.73 -18.83 11.14
N GLU A 66 1.86 -19.56 10.45
CA GLU A 66 1.57 -20.96 10.77
C GLU A 66 2.78 -21.87 10.50
N CYS A 67 3.60 -21.54 9.49
CA CYS A 67 4.82 -22.30 9.18
C CYS A 67 5.83 -22.34 10.35
N LEU A 68 5.81 -21.36 11.27
CA LEU A 68 6.66 -21.41 12.46
C LEU A 68 6.27 -22.55 13.39
N LEU A 69 5.00 -22.97 13.38
CA LEU A 69 4.50 -24.06 14.19
C LEU A 69 4.88 -25.44 13.64
N CYS A 70 5.30 -25.53 12.38
CA CYS A 70 5.70 -26.79 11.74
C CYS A 70 7.19 -26.84 11.40
N ALA A 71 7.97 -25.83 11.76
CA ALA A 71 9.37 -25.75 11.37
C ALA A 71 10.25 -26.56 12.33
N PRO A 72 11.03 -27.55 11.86
CA PRO A 72 11.94 -28.33 12.72
C PRO A 72 12.95 -27.45 13.48
N LYS A 73 13.40 -26.35 12.86
CA LYS A 73 14.30 -25.36 13.48
C LYS A 73 13.69 -24.66 14.70
N MET A 74 12.36 -24.60 14.78
CA MET A 74 11.62 -24.06 15.93
C MET A 74 11.31 -25.12 16.98
N GLY A 75 11.74 -26.38 16.78
CA GLY A 75 11.42 -27.53 17.63
C GLY A 75 11.64 -27.29 19.12
N PRO A 76 12.85 -26.85 19.55
CA PRO A 76 13.11 -26.54 20.96
C PRO A 76 12.12 -25.54 21.57
N PHE A 77 11.79 -24.47 20.83
CA PHE A 77 10.81 -23.47 21.26
C PHE A 77 9.40 -24.05 21.35
N LEU A 78 8.97 -24.81 20.34
CA LEU A 78 7.63 -25.40 20.31
C LEU A 78 7.42 -26.37 21.47
N LEU A 79 8.47 -27.11 21.85
CA LEU A 79 8.43 -28.01 23.01
C LEU A 79 8.28 -27.24 24.33
N ASN A 80 9.05 -26.17 24.51
CA ASN A 80 8.93 -25.30 25.66
C ASN A 80 7.53 -24.66 25.71
N ALA A 81 7.02 -24.21 24.58
CA ALA A 81 5.68 -23.64 24.44
C ALA A 81 4.60 -24.63 24.86
N VAL A 82 4.58 -25.85 24.30
CA VAL A 82 3.56 -26.85 24.65
C VAL A 82 3.63 -27.26 26.12
N ARG A 83 4.84 -27.43 26.69
CA ARG A 83 5.01 -27.72 28.12
C ARG A 83 4.52 -26.59 29.01
N TRP A 84 4.84 -25.34 28.65
CA TRP A 84 4.37 -24.15 29.36
C TRP A 84 2.85 -24.01 29.27
N LEU A 85 2.26 -24.29 28.11
CA LEU A 85 0.81 -24.28 27.88
C LEU A 85 0.10 -25.36 28.70
N ALA A 86 0.66 -26.57 28.78
CA ALA A 86 0.08 -27.69 29.51
C ALA A 86 0.10 -27.51 31.04
N ARG A 87 1.01 -26.69 31.58
CA ARG A 87 1.12 -26.42 33.03
C ARG A 87 1.29 -27.68 33.90
N GLY A 88 1.88 -28.74 33.36
CA GLY A 88 1.99 -30.03 34.04
C GLY A 88 0.68 -30.82 34.16
N GLN A 89 -0.39 -30.39 33.48
CA GLN A 89 -1.61 -31.18 33.32
C GLN A 89 -1.31 -32.43 32.49
N THR A 90 -1.92 -33.56 32.85
CA THR A 90 -1.76 -34.85 32.17
C THR A 90 -2.71 -35.06 30.99
N GLY A 91 -3.48 -34.04 30.61
CA GLY A 91 -4.41 -34.11 29.47
C GLY A 91 -3.67 -34.24 28.14
N LYS A 92 -4.41 -34.52 27.07
CA LYS A 92 -3.86 -34.78 25.73
C LYS A 92 -3.53 -33.47 25.02
N VAL A 93 -2.45 -33.45 24.22
CA VAL A 93 -2.18 -32.34 23.30
C VAL A 93 -2.88 -32.61 21.98
N GLY A 94 -3.90 -31.82 21.65
CA GLY A 94 -4.59 -31.90 20.37
C GLY A 94 -3.95 -30.98 19.33
N VAL A 95 -3.64 -31.51 18.16
CA VAL A 95 -3.11 -30.74 17.02
C VAL A 95 -4.15 -30.73 15.91
N ASN A 96 -4.56 -29.54 15.48
CA ASN A 96 -5.52 -29.41 14.39
C ASN A 96 -5.01 -30.12 13.13
N THR A 97 -5.87 -30.81 12.40
CA THR A 97 -5.50 -31.54 11.16
C THR A 97 -4.80 -30.66 10.12
N ASN A 98 -5.04 -29.35 10.13
CA ASN A 98 -4.36 -28.39 9.26
C ASN A 98 -2.90 -28.10 9.65
N LEU A 99 -2.45 -28.55 10.83
CA LEU A 99 -1.08 -28.49 11.34
C LEU A 99 -0.49 -29.90 11.51
N LYS A 100 -0.84 -30.83 10.62
CA LYS A 100 -0.44 -32.25 10.73
C LYS A 100 1.06 -32.47 10.96
N ASP A 101 1.91 -31.59 10.42
CA ASP A 101 3.37 -31.68 10.52
C ASP A 101 3.91 -31.30 11.91
N LEU A 102 3.12 -30.66 12.77
CA LEU A 102 3.49 -30.34 14.15
C LEU A 102 3.47 -31.61 15.04
N CYS A 103 2.51 -32.51 14.86
CA CYS A 103 2.40 -33.67 15.75
C CYS A 103 3.61 -34.64 15.67
N PRO A 104 4.19 -35.00 14.50
CA PRO A 104 5.43 -35.80 14.49
C PRO A 104 6.59 -35.07 15.18
N LEU A 105 6.72 -33.75 14.97
CA LEU A 105 7.75 -32.93 15.62
C LEU A 105 7.66 -32.96 17.16
N LEU A 106 6.44 -32.89 17.71
CA LEU A 106 6.21 -33.01 19.15
C LEU A 106 6.45 -34.44 19.66
N SER A 107 6.01 -35.44 18.89
CA SER A 107 6.10 -36.86 19.25
C SER A 107 7.55 -37.36 19.29
N GLU A 108 8.39 -36.92 18.36
CA GLU A 108 9.84 -37.21 18.33
C GLU A 108 10.56 -36.80 19.62
N HIS A 109 10.00 -35.83 20.35
CA HIS A 109 10.56 -35.29 21.59
C HIS A 109 9.75 -35.70 22.84
N GLY A 110 8.95 -36.77 22.72
CA GLY A 110 8.30 -37.44 23.84
C GLY A 110 7.01 -36.79 24.35
N LEU A 111 6.40 -35.86 23.61
CA LEU A 111 5.07 -35.33 23.94
C LEU A 111 3.98 -36.16 23.27
N GLN A 112 3.00 -36.62 24.05
CA GLN A 112 1.83 -37.32 23.51
C GLN A 112 0.88 -36.30 22.85
N CYS A 113 0.80 -36.34 21.52
CA CYS A 113 -0.17 -35.57 20.74
C CYS A 113 -1.06 -36.47 19.86
N SER A 114 -2.20 -35.94 19.46
CA SER A 114 -3.05 -36.51 18.41
C SER A 114 -3.49 -35.46 17.43
N LEU A 115 -3.87 -35.92 16.23
CA LEU A 115 -4.58 -35.08 15.29
C LEU A 115 -6.05 -35.01 15.68
N GLU A 116 -6.57 -33.80 15.82
CA GLU A 116 -7.95 -33.52 16.18
C GLU A 116 -8.52 -32.53 15.15
N PRO A 117 -9.68 -32.75 14.53
CA PRO A 117 -10.24 -31.79 13.58
C PRO A 117 -10.78 -30.51 14.25
N HIS A 118 -11.18 -30.64 15.52
CA HIS A 118 -11.89 -29.63 16.32
C HIS A 118 -11.43 -29.69 17.78
N LEU A 119 -11.69 -28.60 18.52
CA LEU A 119 -11.47 -28.59 19.96
C LEU A 119 -12.43 -29.58 20.65
N ASN A 120 -11.94 -30.34 21.64
CA ASN A 120 -12.76 -31.23 22.45
C ASN A 120 -12.38 -31.14 23.93
N SER A 121 -13.21 -31.71 24.82
CA SER A 121 -13.11 -31.57 26.28
C SER A 121 -11.89 -32.27 26.90
N ASP A 122 -11.25 -33.20 26.19
CA ASP A 122 -10.21 -34.07 26.75
C ASP A 122 -8.80 -33.48 26.59
N LEU A 123 -8.70 -32.31 25.94
CA LEU A 123 -7.44 -31.66 25.62
C LEU A 123 -6.99 -30.73 26.76
N CYS A 124 -5.71 -30.78 27.11
CA CYS A 124 -5.09 -29.74 27.96
C CYS A 124 -4.48 -28.63 27.12
N VAL A 125 -4.02 -28.96 25.90
CA VAL A 125 -3.45 -28.02 24.94
C VAL A 125 -4.06 -28.28 23.57
N TYR A 126 -4.45 -27.21 22.88
CA TYR A 126 -4.91 -27.26 21.50
C TYR A 126 -4.03 -26.41 20.60
N CYS A 127 -3.60 -26.97 19.48
CA CYS A 127 -2.73 -26.32 18.50
C CYS A 127 -3.51 -26.08 17.20
N CYS A 128 -3.69 -24.82 16.77
CA CYS A 128 -4.49 -24.51 15.58
C CYS A 128 -3.98 -23.30 14.77
N LYS A 129 -4.61 -23.04 13.62
CA LYS A 129 -4.28 -21.91 12.75
C LYS A 129 -5.21 -20.71 12.97
N VAL A 130 -4.71 -19.57 12.50
CA VAL A 130 -5.38 -18.31 12.14
C VAL A 130 -6.85 -18.28 11.74
N TYR A 131 -7.19 -19.19 10.83
CA TYR A 131 -7.95 -18.80 9.64
C TYR A 131 -9.46 -19.07 9.72
N SER A 132 -9.96 -19.45 10.90
CA SER A 132 -11.38 -19.67 11.14
C SER A 132 -11.76 -19.24 12.55
N ASP A 133 -12.86 -18.51 12.65
CA ASP A 133 -13.46 -17.99 13.89
C ASP A 133 -14.69 -18.81 14.33
N LYS A 134 -15.02 -19.92 13.65
CA LYS A 134 -16.17 -20.78 13.99
C LYS A 134 -16.13 -21.30 15.43
N GLU A 135 -14.94 -21.58 15.95
CA GLU A 135 -14.71 -22.07 17.31
C GLU A 135 -14.25 -20.95 18.25
N ALA A 136 -14.33 -19.66 17.86
CA ALA A 136 -13.70 -18.57 18.61
C ALA A 136 -14.16 -18.51 20.06
N LYS A 137 -15.47 -18.58 20.30
CA LYS A 137 -16.03 -18.58 21.67
C LYS A 137 -15.56 -19.79 22.48
N GLN A 138 -15.54 -20.98 21.87
CA GLN A 138 -15.11 -22.22 22.52
C GLN A 138 -13.62 -22.17 22.89
N LEU A 139 -12.77 -21.63 22.00
CA LEU A 139 -11.35 -21.43 22.26
C LEU A 139 -11.12 -20.42 23.40
N GLN A 140 -11.91 -19.34 23.42
CA GLN A 140 -11.84 -18.33 24.48
C GLN A 140 -12.24 -18.89 25.84
N GLU A 141 -13.33 -19.66 25.91
CA GLU A 141 -13.79 -20.35 27.12
C GLU A 141 -12.76 -21.40 27.58
N PHE A 142 -12.25 -22.21 26.66
CA PHE A 142 -11.22 -23.21 26.94
C PHE A 142 -9.97 -22.61 27.59
N VAL A 143 -9.44 -21.51 27.03
CA VAL A 143 -8.31 -20.80 27.62
C VAL A 143 -8.71 -20.17 28.96
N ALA A 144 -9.86 -19.51 29.06
CA ALA A 144 -10.31 -18.90 30.30
C ALA A 144 -10.40 -19.92 31.45
N GLU A 145 -10.83 -21.14 31.15
CA GLU A 145 -11.05 -22.21 32.12
C GLU A 145 -9.78 -22.95 32.52
N GLY A 146 -8.67 -22.84 31.79
CA GLY A 146 -7.39 -23.44 32.18
C GLY A 146 -6.62 -24.12 31.05
N GLY A 147 -7.18 -24.16 29.85
CA GLY A 147 -6.56 -24.75 28.66
C GLY A 147 -5.39 -23.94 28.12
N GLY A 148 -4.51 -24.62 27.39
CA GLY A 148 -3.39 -24.02 26.66
C GLY A 148 -3.66 -23.91 25.16
N LEU A 149 -3.47 -22.72 24.57
CA LEU A 149 -3.64 -22.50 23.14
C LEU A 149 -2.31 -22.19 22.46
N LEU A 150 -1.89 -23.03 21.51
CA LEU A 150 -0.81 -22.73 20.58
C LEU A 150 -1.41 -22.37 19.22
N ILE A 151 -1.22 -21.14 18.76
CA ILE A 151 -1.94 -20.65 17.59
C ILE A 151 -1.02 -19.83 16.68
N GLY A 152 -1.23 -19.91 15.37
CA GLY A 152 -0.36 -19.18 14.44
C GLY A 152 -0.92 -18.96 13.04
N GLY A 153 -0.41 -17.93 12.39
CA GLY A 153 -0.78 -17.53 11.03
C GLY A 153 -0.56 -16.04 10.81
N GLN A 154 -0.97 -15.54 9.64
CA GLN A 154 -0.69 -14.17 9.21
C GLN A 154 -1.96 -13.44 8.74
N ALA A 155 -1.98 -12.12 8.90
CA ALA A 155 -3.12 -11.28 8.55
C ALA A 155 -2.92 -10.48 7.25
N TRP A 156 -1.68 -10.35 6.75
CA TRP A 156 -1.35 -9.54 5.57
C TRP A 156 -2.05 -10.04 4.30
N TRP A 157 -2.18 -11.36 4.13
CA TRP A 157 -2.89 -11.95 3.00
C TRP A 157 -4.38 -11.66 3.10
N TRP A 158 -4.98 -11.88 4.26
CA TRP A 158 -6.40 -11.58 4.48
C TRP A 158 -6.69 -10.10 4.21
N ALA A 159 -5.84 -9.19 4.71
CA ALA A 159 -5.99 -7.76 4.45
C ALA A 159 -5.90 -7.42 2.96
N SER A 160 -5.02 -8.10 2.21
CA SER A 160 -4.93 -7.92 0.75
C SER A 160 -6.19 -8.37 0.00
N GLN A 161 -6.92 -9.35 0.53
CA GLN A 161 -8.16 -9.88 -0.05
C GLN A 161 -9.42 -9.14 0.42
N ASN A 162 -9.34 -8.37 1.51
CA ASN A 162 -10.48 -7.68 2.12
C ASN A 162 -10.18 -6.18 2.25
N PRO A 163 -9.95 -5.47 1.13
CA PRO A 163 -9.54 -4.07 1.16
C PRO A 163 -10.64 -3.20 1.76
N GLY A 164 -10.29 -2.27 2.65
CA GLY A 164 -11.25 -1.41 3.37
C GLY A 164 -11.89 -2.05 4.61
N HIS A 165 -11.63 -3.33 4.89
CA HIS A 165 -11.99 -3.95 6.15
C HIS A 165 -10.81 -3.88 7.14
N CYS A 166 -11.10 -3.52 8.39
CA CYS A 166 -10.10 -3.49 9.46
C CYS A 166 -9.67 -4.93 9.84
N PRO A 167 -8.40 -5.32 9.66
CA PRO A 167 -7.92 -6.65 10.05
C PRO A 167 -7.98 -6.88 11.57
N LEU A 168 -7.81 -5.82 12.37
CA LEU A 168 -7.88 -5.92 13.83
C LEU A 168 -9.30 -6.21 14.33
N ALA A 169 -10.32 -5.90 13.54
CA ALA A 169 -11.72 -6.17 13.84
C ALA A 169 -12.27 -7.43 13.15
N GLY A 170 -11.94 -7.65 11.88
CA GLY A 170 -12.59 -8.63 11.02
C GLY A 170 -11.78 -9.88 10.67
N PHE A 171 -10.46 -9.91 10.94
CA PHE A 171 -9.66 -11.09 10.66
C PHE A 171 -10.00 -12.21 11.66
N PRO A 172 -10.33 -13.45 11.22
CA PRO A 172 -10.73 -14.53 12.11
C PRO A 172 -9.78 -14.78 13.29
N GLY A 173 -8.47 -14.67 13.06
CA GLY A 173 -7.47 -14.78 14.11
C GLY A 173 -7.62 -13.73 15.20
N ASN A 174 -7.89 -12.49 14.83
CA ASN A 174 -8.04 -11.38 15.78
C ASN A 174 -9.36 -11.45 16.55
N ILE A 175 -10.42 -12.00 15.93
CA ILE A 175 -11.68 -12.31 16.64
C ILE A 175 -11.41 -13.26 17.82
N ILE A 176 -10.51 -14.24 17.64
CA ILE A 176 -10.06 -15.15 18.70
C ILE A 176 -9.13 -14.43 19.69
N LEU A 177 -8.09 -13.75 19.19
CA LEU A 177 -6.92 -13.35 19.98
C LEU A 177 -7.09 -12.04 20.77
N ASN A 178 -7.95 -11.12 20.30
CA ASN A 178 -8.05 -9.77 20.88
C ASN A 178 -8.43 -9.79 22.38
N CYS A 179 -9.21 -10.76 22.84
CA CYS A 179 -9.57 -10.90 24.26
C CYS A 179 -8.39 -11.35 25.12
N PHE A 180 -7.43 -12.09 24.55
CA PHE A 180 -6.18 -12.51 25.20
C PHE A 180 -5.15 -11.37 25.24
N GLY A 181 -5.43 -10.24 24.59
CA GLY A 181 -4.52 -9.10 24.53
C GLY A 181 -3.39 -9.29 23.52
N LEU A 182 -3.63 -10.09 22.49
CA LEU A 182 -2.74 -10.33 21.37
C LEU A 182 -3.51 -10.03 20.07
N SER A 183 -2.84 -9.44 19.08
CA SER A 183 -3.40 -9.30 17.73
C SER A 183 -2.32 -9.50 16.67
N ILE A 184 -2.75 -9.91 15.48
CA ILE A 184 -1.92 -10.09 14.30
C ILE A 184 -2.18 -8.90 13.37
N LEU A 185 -1.11 -8.20 13.02
CA LEU A 185 -1.15 -7.00 12.21
C LEU A 185 -1.02 -7.33 10.71
N PRO A 186 -1.57 -6.48 9.81
CA PRO A 186 -1.45 -6.68 8.37
C PRO A 186 -0.05 -6.34 7.84
N GLN A 187 0.81 -5.69 8.63
CA GLN A 187 2.19 -5.42 8.24
C GLN A 187 3.02 -6.69 8.28
N THR A 188 3.88 -6.87 7.29
CA THR A 188 4.82 -7.98 7.22
C THR A 188 6.07 -7.71 8.06
N LEU A 189 6.75 -8.79 8.42
CA LEU A 189 8.06 -8.80 9.06
C LEU A 189 9.03 -9.60 8.18
N LYS A 190 10.28 -9.12 8.06
CA LYS A 190 11.30 -9.79 7.25
C LYS A 190 11.74 -11.07 7.96
N ALA A 191 11.58 -12.22 7.31
CA ALA A 191 12.10 -13.49 7.82
C ALA A 191 13.63 -13.43 7.99
N GLY A 192 14.13 -14.03 9.07
CA GLY A 192 15.54 -13.96 9.45
C GLY A 192 15.86 -14.87 10.61
N CYS A 193 17.09 -14.76 11.11
CA CYS A 193 17.53 -15.40 12.33
C CYS A 193 17.76 -14.32 13.38
N PHE A 194 17.08 -14.42 14.51
CA PHE A 194 17.06 -13.38 15.52
C PHE A 194 17.59 -13.93 16.85
N PRO A 195 18.52 -13.25 17.54
CA PRO A 195 18.89 -13.63 18.89
C PRO A 195 17.69 -13.48 19.83
N ILE A 196 17.71 -14.17 20.97
CA ILE A 196 16.69 -13.98 22.00
C ILE A 196 16.62 -12.50 22.45
N PRO A 197 15.42 -11.94 22.68
CA PRO A 197 15.31 -10.54 23.06
C PRO A 197 16.03 -10.21 24.37
N THR A 198 16.85 -9.17 24.34
CA THR A 198 17.55 -8.68 25.54
C THR A 198 16.55 -8.25 26.63
N PRO A 199 16.93 -8.24 27.93
CA PRO A 199 16.05 -7.75 28.98
C PRO A 199 15.49 -6.34 28.72
N LYS A 200 16.29 -5.48 28.07
CA LYS A 200 15.87 -4.14 27.64
C LYS A 200 14.76 -4.20 26.60
N MET A 201 14.91 -5.00 25.55
CA MET A 201 13.86 -5.17 24.51
C MET A 201 12.57 -5.75 25.12
N ARG A 202 12.71 -6.72 26.03
CA ARG A 202 11.57 -7.32 26.75
C ARG A 202 10.86 -6.37 27.71
N SER A 203 11.49 -5.25 28.06
CA SER A 203 10.89 -4.23 28.92
C SER A 203 9.87 -3.34 28.20
N TYR A 204 9.86 -3.34 26.87
CA TYR A 204 8.82 -2.66 26.10
C TYR A 204 7.49 -3.40 26.26
N HIS A 205 6.48 -2.65 26.68
CA HIS A 205 5.11 -3.09 26.74
C HIS A 205 4.21 -1.91 26.40
N PHE A 206 3.23 -2.09 25.50
CA PHE A 206 2.37 -1.02 24.99
C PHE A 206 1.79 -0.14 26.11
N ARG A 207 1.16 -0.75 27.12
CA ARG A 207 0.56 -0.02 28.25
C ARG A 207 1.56 0.80 29.07
N LYS A 208 2.79 0.29 29.22
CA LYS A 208 3.85 1.01 29.95
C LYS A 208 4.34 2.19 29.12
N ALA A 209 4.63 1.96 27.84
CA ALA A 209 5.02 3.02 26.92
C ALA A 209 3.96 4.12 26.82
N LEU A 210 2.67 3.74 26.79
CA LEU A 210 1.56 4.69 26.80
C LEU A 210 1.49 5.51 28.10
N SER A 211 1.73 4.89 29.26
CA SER A 211 1.79 5.60 30.55
C SER A 211 2.95 6.58 30.62
N GLU A 212 4.14 6.20 30.14
CA GLU A 212 5.31 7.10 30.07
C GLU A 212 5.04 8.27 29.10
N PHE A 213 4.44 7.98 27.95
CA PHE A 213 4.03 8.99 26.98
C PHE A 213 3.00 9.96 27.56
N GLN A 214 2.05 9.47 28.37
CA GLN A 214 1.12 10.33 29.10
C GLN A 214 1.84 11.27 30.06
N ALA A 215 2.78 10.75 30.85
CA ALA A 215 3.58 11.58 31.76
C ALA A 215 4.35 12.66 30.99
N ILE A 216 4.94 12.33 29.85
CA ILE A 216 5.63 13.30 28.97
C ILE A 216 4.69 14.41 28.49
N LEU A 217 3.50 14.06 27.98
CA LEU A 217 2.53 15.05 27.50
C LEU A 217 1.99 15.95 28.62
N ASN A 218 1.92 15.44 29.86
CA ASN A 218 1.53 16.21 31.03
C ASN A 218 2.66 17.09 31.60
N HIS A 219 3.83 17.15 30.93
CA HIS A 219 5.04 17.80 31.45
C HIS A 219 5.52 17.23 32.80
N GLU A 220 5.27 15.94 33.05
CA GLU A 220 5.79 15.18 34.18
C GLU A 220 7.12 14.49 33.81
N ASN A 221 7.75 13.82 34.78
CA ASN A 221 9.06 13.18 34.64
C ASN A 221 9.00 11.84 33.87
N GLY A 222 8.37 11.81 32.69
CA GLY A 222 8.32 10.62 31.84
C GLY A 222 9.58 10.45 31.00
N ASN A 223 10.03 9.21 30.80
CA ASN A 223 11.23 8.91 30.01
C ASN A 223 10.97 7.76 29.04
N LEU A 224 10.85 8.09 27.75
CA LEU A 224 10.63 7.11 26.70
C LEU A 224 11.75 7.16 25.67
N GLU A 225 12.45 6.04 25.49
CA GLU A 225 13.46 5.92 24.45
C GLU A 225 12.84 6.05 23.05
N LYS A 226 13.59 6.64 22.10
CA LYS A 226 13.14 6.87 20.72
C LYS A 226 12.58 5.62 20.03
N SER A 227 13.21 4.45 20.23
CA SER A 227 12.72 3.19 19.68
C SER A 227 11.38 2.75 20.27
N CYS A 228 11.19 2.96 21.58
CA CYS A 228 9.92 2.68 22.26
C CYS A 228 8.82 3.65 21.82
N LEU A 229 9.15 4.92 21.58
CA LEU A 229 8.21 5.91 21.06
C LEU A 229 7.78 5.59 19.62
N ALA A 230 8.74 5.26 18.75
CA ALA A 230 8.46 4.84 17.38
C ALA A 230 7.55 3.60 17.35
N LYS A 231 7.79 2.64 18.26
CA LYS A 231 6.96 1.44 18.39
C LYS A 231 5.59 1.74 19.01
N LEU A 232 5.50 2.61 20.02
CA LEU A 232 4.24 3.08 20.61
C LEU A 232 3.35 3.74 19.57
N ARG A 233 3.91 4.54 18.66
CA ARG A 233 3.17 5.16 17.55
C ARG A 233 2.47 4.11 16.69
N VAL A 234 3.18 3.06 16.30
CA VAL A 234 2.64 1.96 15.48
C VAL A 234 1.64 1.10 16.26
N ASP A 235 2.00 0.71 17.49
CA ASP A 235 1.16 -0.16 18.32
C ASP A 235 -0.11 0.53 18.80
N GLY A 236 -0.01 1.81 19.15
CA GLY A 236 -1.16 2.62 19.57
C GLY A 236 -2.12 2.89 18.42
N ALA A 237 -1.59 3.19 17.24
CA ALA A 237 -2.38 3.28 16.01
C ALA A 237 -3.15 1.97 15.75
N ALA A 238 -2.47 0.83 15.77
CA ALA A 238 -3.11 -0.47 15.58
C ALA A 238 -4.10 -0.84 16.69
N PHE A 239 -3.80 -0.51 17.96
CA PHE A 239 -4.69 -0.77 19.09
C PHE A 239 -6.03 -0.05 18.94
N LEU A 240 -6.02 1.18 18.44
CA LEU A 240 -7.24 1.99 18.23
C LEU A 240 -8.15 1.42 17.13
N GLN A 241 -7.63 0.55 16.27
CA GLN A 241 -8.43 -0.16 15.27
C GLN A 241 -9.15 -1.41 15.83
N ILE A 242 -8.83 -1.83 17.05
CA ILE A 242 -9.54 -2.91 17.74
C ILE A 242 -10.92 -2.35 18.18
N PRO A 243 -12.03 -3.05 17.91
CA PRO A 243 -13.34 -2.62 18.38
C PRO A 243 -13.37 -2.44 19.90
N ALA A 244 -13.62 -1.21 20.35
CA ALA A 244 -13.74 -0.90 21.77
C ALA A 244 -15.14 -1.22 22.33
N GLU A 245 -16.16 -1.25 21.47
CA GLU A 245 -17.55 -1.45 21.86
C GLU A 245 -17.72 -2.77 22.64
N GLY A 246 -18.43 -2.70 23.78
CA GLY A 246 -18.63 -3.85 24.66
C GLY A 246 -17.42 -4.24 25.51
N ILE A 247 -16.24 -3.60 25.39
CA ILE A 247 -15.04 -3.91 26.17
C ILE A 247 -14.66 -2.71 27.06
N PRO A 248 -15.05 -2.70 28.35
CA PRO A 248 -14.85 -1.55 29.25
C PRO A 248 -13.40 -1.08 29.37
N ALA A 249 -12.44 -2.00 29.30
CA ALA A 249 -11.02 -1.68 29.34
C ALA A 249 -10.56 -0.88 28.12
N TYR A 250 -11.08 -1.20 26.92
CA TYR A 250 -10.71 -0.52 25.68
C TYR A 250 -11.44 0.82 25.58
N ILE A 251 -12.73 0.88 25.94
CA ILE A 251 -13.47 2.14 26.05
C ILE A 251 -12.75 3.12 26.98
N SER A 252 -12.28 2.64 28.14
CA SER A 252 -11.54 3.46 29.10
C SER A 252 -10.22 3.98 28.53
N LEU A 253 -9.49 3.16 27.77
CA LEU A 253 -8.24 3.55 27.11
C LEU A 253 -8.48 4.55 25.96
N HIS A 254 -9.49 4.35 25.12
CA HIS A 254 -9.89 5.31 24.08
C HIS A 254 -10.25 6.67 24.70
N ARG A 255 -11.02 6.66 25.80
CA ARG A 255 -11.37 7.88 26.54
C ARG A 255 -10.15 8.57 27.14
N LEU A 256 -9.20 7.80 27.68
CA LEU A 256 -7.95 8.33 28.22
C LEU A 256 -7.12 9.00 27.12
N LEU A 257 -6.91 8.29 26.01
CA LEU A 257 -6.19 8.80 24.84
C LEU A 257 -6.84 10.07 24.29
N ARG A 258 -8.17 10.09 24.17
CA ARG A 258 -8.93 11.28 23.76
C ARG A 258 -8.61 12.49 24.65
N LYS A 259 -8.71 12.32 25.97
CA LYS A 259 -8.43 13.40 26.93
C LYS A 259 -6.98 13.87 26.87
N MET A 260 -6.04 12.94 26.70
CA MET A 260 -4.62 13.25 26.56
C MET A 260 -4.37 14.09 25.31
N LEU A 261 -4.89 13.68 24.16
CA LEU A 261 -4.73 14.37 22.89
C LEU A 261 -5.42 15.75 22.88
N GLN A 262 -6.58 15.86 23.54
CA GLN A 262 -7.25 17.14 23.78
C GLN A 262 -6.40 18.09 24.61
N GLY A 263 -5.74 17.59 25.66
CA GLY A 263 -4.89 18.40 26.53
C GLY A 263 -3.60 18.84 25.85
N SER A 264 -3.00 18.00 25.00
CA SER A 264 -1.75 18.32 24.29
C SER A 264 -1.95 19.21 23.06
N GLY A 265 -3.14 19.18 22.46
CA GLY A 265 -3.38 19.74 21.13
C GLY A 265 -2.73 18.94 20.01
N LEU A 266 -3.05 19.30 18.76
CA LEU A 266 -2.47 18.70 17.56
C LEU A 266 -1.26 19.52 17.07
N PRO A 267 -0.13 18.87 16.71
CA PRO A 267 1.01 19.57 16.13
C PRO A 267 0.66 20.24 14.80
N ALA A 268 1.06 21.51 14.64
CA ALA A 268 0.93 22.26 13.39
C ALA A 268 2.02 21.85 12.38
N VAL A 269 1.93 20.62 11.87
CA VAL A 269 2.89 20.07 10.90
C VAL A 269 2.68 20.70 9.52
N SER A 270 3.76 21.17 8.90
CA SER A 270 3.73 21.69 7.52
C SER A 270 5.06 21.43 6.82
N ARG A 271 5.16 21.84 5.55
CA ARG A 271 6.41 21.83 4.81
C ARG A 271 7.49 22.70 5.48
N GLU A 272 7.09 23.87 5.96
CA GLU A 272 7.95 24.86 6.63
C GLU A 272 8.27 24.44 8.06
N ASN A 273 7.35 23.71 8.71
CA ASN A 273 7.49 23.20 10.07
C ASN A 273 7.42 21.67 10.10
N PRO A 274 8.42 20.95 9.56
CA PRO A 274 8.39 19.50 9.51
C PRO A 274 8.68 18.88 10.89
N VAL A 275 8.00 17.78 11.19
CA VAL A 275 8.12 17.03 12.43
C VAL A 275 9.02 15.81 12.22
N ALA A 276 9.93 15.52 13.17
CA ALA A 276 10.75 14.31 13.11
C ALA A 276 9.90 13.05 13.39
N SER A 277 10.10 11.96 12.66
CA SER A 277 9.25 10.76 12.78
C SER A 277 9.36 10.04 14.12
N ASP A 278 10.46 10.25 14.84
CA ASP A 278 10.77 9.69 16.15
C ASP A 278 10.46 10.68 17.30
N SER A 279 9.61 11.67 17.04
CA SER A 279 9.18 12.69 18.01
C SER A 279 7.82 12.37 18.65
N TYR A 280 7.49 13.07 19.74
CA TYR A 280 6.21 12.92 20.43
C TYR A 280 5.07 13.47 19.58
N GLU A 281 5.32 14.54 18.83
CA GLU A 281 4.41 15.16 17.88
C GLU A 281 4.00 14.16 16.80
N ALA A 282 4.94 13.40 16.24
CA ALA A 282 4.62 12.33 15.29
C ALA A 282 3.73 11.24 15.89
N ALA A 283 3.91 10.91 17.17
CA ALA A 283 3.03 9.96 17.86
C ALA A 283 1.62 10.55 18.09
N VAL A 284 1.51 11.83 18.47
CA VAL A 284 0.23 12.54 18.60
C VAL A 284 -0.54 12.53 17.27
N LEU A 285 0.13 12.85 16.15
CA LEU A 285 -0.50 12.85 14.81
C LEU A 285 -1.09 11.48 14.44
N SER A 286 -0.33 10.39 14.63
CA SER A 286 -0.81 9.04 14.34
C SER A 286 -1.94 8.60 15.26
N LEU A 287 -1.82 8.84 16.57
CA LEU A 287 -2.85 8.45 17.54
C LEU A 287 -4.15 9.22 17.33
N ALA A 288 -4.08 10.52 17.03
CA ALA A 288 -5.26 11.33 16.75
C ALA A 288 -5.97 10.89 15.47
N THR A 289 -5.19 10.58 14.41
CA THR A 289 -5.72 10.04 13.14
C THR A 289 -6.50 8.75 13.38
N GLU A 290 -5.89 7.77 14.04
CA GLU A 290 -6.54 6.47 14.27
C GLU A 290 -7.69 6.54 15.26
N LEU A 291 -7.63 7.45 16.24
CA LEU A 291 -8.73 7.67 17.16
C LEU A 291 -9.96 8.24 16.43
N ALA A 292 -9.76 9.15 15.48
CA ALA A 292 -10.81 9.63 14.58
C ALA A 292 -11.35 8.49 13.72
N HIS A 293 -10.47 7.63 13.17
CA HIS A 293 -10.87 6.47 12.38
C HIS A 293 -11.68 5.45 13.18
N SER A 294 -11.44 5.34 14.50
CA SER A 294 -12.21 4.48 15.40
C SER A 294 -13.63 4.99 15.70
N GLY A 295 -14.09 6.06 15.05
CA GLY A 295 -15.41 6.67 15.27
C GLY A 295 -15.46 7.69 16.41
N THR A 296 -14.31 8.19 16.89
CA THR A 296 -14.31 9.36 17.78
C THR A 296 -14.73 10.60 17.00
N ASP A 297 -15.69 11.33 17.55
CA ASP A 297 -16.10 12.64 17.06
C ASP A 297 -14.90 13.58 16.90
N CYS A 298 -14.59 13.93 15.65
CA CYS A 298 -13.39 14.70 15.30
C CYS A 298 -13.42 16.12 15.87
N SER A 299 -14.61 16.70 16.10
CA SER A 299 -14.76 18.04 16.66
C SER A 299 -14.14 18.15 18.06
N GLN A 300 -14.09 17.01 18.77
CA GLN A 300 -13.50 16.90 20.10
C GLN A 300 -11.98 16.85 20.04
N LEU A 301 -11.37 16.47 18.91
CA LEU A 301 -9.91 16.40 18.72
C LEU A 301 -9.35 17.64 18.01
N ALA A 302 -10.19 18.34 17.25
CA ALA A 302 -9.79 19.49 16.42
C ALA A 302 -9.58 20.81 17.19
N GLN A 303 -9.86 20.87 18.50
CA GLN A 303 -9.63 22.07 19.32
C GLN A 303 -8.12 22.40 19.35
N GLY A 304 -7.71 23.41 18.59
CA GLY A 304 -6.31 23.86 18.52
C GLY A 304 -5.61 23.63 17.18
N LEU A 305 -6.28 23.11 16.16
CA LEU A 305 -5.79 23.19 14.78
C LEU A 305 -5.77 24.68 14.38
N GLY A 306 -4.61 25.30 14.53
CA GLY A 306 -4.38 26.68 14.12
C GLY A 306 -4.73 26.82 12.65
N THR A 307 -5.84 27.51 12.37
CA THR A 307 -6.24 28.14 11.10
C THR A 307 -5.25 27.99 9.93
N TRP A 308 -5.17 26.82 9.30
CA TRP A 308 -4.39 26.67 8.07
C TRP A 308 -5.18 26.14 6.87
N THR A 309 -6.46 25.77 7.02
CA THR A 309 -7.24 25.27 5.86
C THR A 309 -8.74 25.59 5.84
N CYS A 310 -9.24 26.51 6.68
CA CYS A 310 -10.50 27.23 6.42
C CYS A 310 -10.64 28.42 7.38
N SER A 311 -10.87 29.62 6.85
CA SER A 311 -11.47 30.69 7.64
C SER A 311 -12.79 30.19 8.21
N SER A 312 -13.06 30.55 9.46
CA SER A 312 -14.18 30.19 10.33
C SER A 312 -15.60 30.53 9.82
N SER A 313 -15.81 30.61 8.50
CA SER A 313 -17.04 31.02 7.83
C SER A 313 -17.79 29.88 7.13
N LEU A 314 -17.19 28.69 6.96
CA LEU A 314 -17.91 27.54 6.40
C LEU A 314 -18.50 26.68 7.51
N TYR A 315 -19.81 26.80 7.70
CA TYR A 315 -20.57 25.77 8.37
C TYR A 315 -21.00 24.75 7.32
N PRO A 316 -20.68 23.45 7.48
CA PRO A 316 -21.18 22.44 6.58
C PRO A 316 -22.71 22.54 6.55
N SER A 317 -23.27 22.57 5.34
CA SER A 317 -24.73 22.58 5.18
C SER A 317 -25.29 21.33 5.85
N LYS A 318 -26.30 21.50 6.71
CA LYS A 318 -27.08 20.37 7.23
C LYS A 318 -27.99 19.76 6.16
N HIS A 319 -28.04 20.35 4.96
CA HIS A 319 -28.83 19.81 3.86
C HIS A 319 -28.09 18.64 3.20
N PRO A 320 -28.74 17.49 3.04
CA PRO A 320 -28.18 16.36 2.32
C PRO A 320 -27.95 16.72 0.84
N ILE A 321 -26.81 16.31 0.30
CA ILE A 321 -26.48 16.43 -1.13
C ILE A 321 -26.51 15.03 -1.73
N THR A 322 -27.36 14.83 -2.73
CA THR A 322 -27.42 13.56 -3.48
C THR A 322 -26.60 13.68 -4.76
N VAL A 323 -25.67 12.74 -4.94
CA VAL A 323 -24.84 12.60 -6.14
C VAL A 323 -25.20 11.30 -6.86
N GLU A 324 -25.33 11.38 -8.18
CA GLU A 324 -25.52 10.21 -9.04
C GLU A 324 -24.16 9.71 -9.54
N ILE A 325 -23.82 8.47 -9.20
CA ILE A 325 -22.57 7.83 -9.65
C ILE A 325 -22.85 6.69 -10.62
N ASN A 326 -21.88 6.39 -11.48
CA ASN A 326 -21.92 5.17 -12.27
C ASN A 326 -21.28 4.02 -11.48
N GLY A 327 -22.10 3.07 -11.04
CA GLY A 327 -21.69 1.86 -10.33
C GLY A 327 -21.25 0.71 -11.24
N ILE A 328 -21.14 0.91 -12.56
CA ILE A 328 -20.61 -0.08 -13.50
C ILE A 328 -19.08 0.02 -13.54
N ASN A 329 -18.40 -1.08 -13.20
CA ASN A 329 -16.94 -1.20 -13.29
C ASN A 329 -16.56 -2.57 -13.89
N PRO A 330 -16.44 -2.68 -15.22
CA PRO A 330 -16.06 -3.93 -15.89
C PRO A 330 -14.55 -4.20 -15.83
N GLY A 331 -13.78 -3.34 -15.15
CA GLY A 331 -12.34 -3.47 -14.99
C GLY A 331 -11.95 -4.54 -13.96
N ASN A 332 -10.66 -4.88 -13.95
CA ASN A 332 -10.07 -5.85 -13.03
C ASN A 332 -9.61 -5.22 -11.70
N ASN A 333 -9.77 -3.91 -11.54
CA ASN A 333 -9.37 -3.13 -10.38
C ASN A 333 -10.51 -2.21 -9.93
N ASP A 334 -10.47 -1.79 -8.68
CA ASP A 334 -11.46 -0.85 -8.13
C ASP A 334 -11.36 0.53 -8.79
N CYS A 335 -12.49 1.22 -8.91
CA CYS A 335 -12.61 2.52 -9.55
C CYS A 335 -13.01 3.59 -8.54
N TRP A 336 -12.34 4.74 -8.56
CA TRP A 336 -12.73 5.89 -7.73
C TRP A 336 -13.63 6.82 -8.53
N VAL A 337 -14.82 7.09 -8.00
CA VAL A 337 -15.76 8.06 -8.56
C VAL A 337 -15.74 9.32 -7.71
N SER A 338 -15.41 10.45 -8.36
CA SER A 338 -15.41 11.77 -7.75
C SER A 338 -16.84 12.23 -7.45
N THR A 339 -17.09 12.70 -6.23
CA THR A 339 -18.41 13.25 -5.85
C THR A 339 -18.51 14.76 -6.05
N GLY A 340 -17.38 15.46 -6.20
CA GLY A 340 -17.34 16.92 -6.18
C GLY A 340 -17.62 17.52 -4.81
N LEU A 341 -17.49 16.74 -3.74
CA LEU A 341 -17.70 17.17 -2.36
C LEU A 341 -16.41 17.07 -1.53
N TYR A 342 -16.32 17.88 -0.49
CA TYR A 342 -15.23 17.95 0.46
C TYR A 342 -15.76 17.83 1.88
N LEU A 343 -15.14 16.97 2.70
CA LEU A 343 -15.35 16.96 4.14
C LEU A 343 -14.38 17.94 4.80
N LEU A 344 -14.91 18.91 5.54
CA LEU A 344 -14.10 19.86 6.29
C LEU A 344 -13.33 19.16 7.43
N GLU A 345 -12.17 19.72 7.74
CA GLU A 345 -11.31 19.25 8.81
C GLU A 345 -12.06 19.18 10.16
N GLY A 346 -11.85 18.10 10.91
CA GLY A 346 -12.50 17.91 12.21
C GLY A 346 -14.00 17.61 12.14
N GLN A 347 -14.58 17.33 10.97
CA GLN A 347 -16.01 17.00 10.81
C GLN A 347 -16.22 15.52 10.47
N ASN A 348 -17.48 15.09 10.50
CA ASN A 348 -17.94 13.77 10.03
C ASN A 348 -18.95 13.96 8.90
N ALA A 349 -18.98 13.00 7.97
CA ALA A 349 -20.00 12.91 6.93
C ALA A 349 -20.94 11.73 7.20
N GLU A 350 -22.24 11.95 7.09
CA GLU A 350 -23.22 10.85 7.04
C GLU A 350 -23.46 10.47 5.59
N VAL A 351 -23.18 9.22 5.23
CA VAL A 351 -23.35 8.69 3.87
C VAL A 351 -24.47 7.67 3.85
N SER A 352 -25.40 7.82 2.92
CA SER A 352 -26.54 6.94 2.70
C SER A 352 -26.58 6.44 1.26
N LEU A 353 -26.82 5.14 1.08
CA LEU A 353 -26.97 4.47 -0.21
C LEU A 353 -27.98 3.32 -0.15
N SER A 354 -28.37 2.79 -1.32
CA SER A 354 -29.33 1.69 -1.40
C SER A 354 -28.79 0.36 -0.87
N GLU A 355 -29.66 -0.55 -0.46
CA GLU A 355 -29.27 -1.89 0.00
C GLU A 355 -28.50 -2.69 -1.06
N ALA A 356 -28.86 -2.52 -2.33
CA ALA A 356 -28.14 -3.12 -3.45
C ALA A 356 -26.70 -2.60 -3.55
N ALA A 357 -26.49 -1.30 -3.37
CA ALA A 357 -25.17 -0.68 -3.36
C ALA A 357 -24.33 -1.10 -2.14
N ALA A 358 -24.96 -1.26 -0.97
CA ALA A 358 -24.30 -1.75 0.24
C ALA A 358 -23.81 -3.19 0.05
N SER A 359 -24.70 -4.05 -0.46
CA SER A 359 -24.43 -5.47 -0.69
C SER A 359 -23.38 -5.71 -1.78
N ALA A 360 -23.22 -4.77 -2.70
CA ALA A 360 -22.20 -4.84 -3.75
C ALA A 360 -20.80 -4.45 -3.28
N GLY A 361 -20.63 -4.01 -2.03
CA GLY A 361 -19.32 -3.72 -1.45
C GLY A 361 -18.73 -2.37 -1.87
N LEU A 362 -19.57 -1.36 -2.12
CA LEU A 362 -19.10 0.01 -2.32
C LEU A 362 -18.36 0.50 -1.07
N ARG A 363 -17.37 1.37 -1.28
CA ARG A 363 -16.59 1.97 -0.19
C ARG A 363 -16.60 3.48 -0.32
N VAL A 364 -16.54 4.18 0.81
CA VAL A 364 -16.33 5.63 0.85
C VAL A 364 -14.87 5.88 1.17
N GLN A 365 -14.26 6.85 0.51
CA GLN A 365 -12.96 7.37 0.88
C GLN A 365 -12.99 8.88 1.05
N ILE A 366 -12.31 9.36 2.08
CA ILE A 366 -12.07 10.77 2.35
C ILE A 366 -10.57 11.04 2.19
N GLY A 367 -10.24 12.05 1.41
CA GLY A 367 -8.87 12.38 1.02
C GLY A 367 -8.46 11.72 -0.30
N CYS A 368 -7.69 12.45 -1.10
CA CYS A 368 -7.25 12.04 -2.44
C CYS A 368 -5.93 11.26 -2.44
N HIS A 369 -5.16 11.31 -1.34
CA HIS A 369 -3.83 10.73 -1.23
C HIS A 369 -3.88 9.20 -1.03
N THR A 370 -2.78 8.50 -1.28
CA THR A 370 -2.62 7.07 -0.95
C THR A 370 -1.35 6.77 -0.15
N ASP A 371 -0.47 7.75 0.01
CA ASP A 371 0.82 7.58 0.67
C ASP A 371 0.73 7.55 2.19
N ASP A 372 1.24 6.45 2.75
CA ASP A 372 1.55 6.28 4.18
C ASP A 372 3.00 6.70 4.47
N LEU A 373 3.16 7.85 5.14
CA LEU A 373 4.47 8.41 5.49
C LEU A 373 5.02 7.89 6.83
N THR A 374 4.42 6.85 7.43
CA THR A 374 4.85 6.31 8.74
C THR A 374 6.35 5.93 8.75
N LYS A 375 6.90 5.51 7.61
CA LYS A 375 8.33 5.15 7.44
C LYS A 375 9.24 6.33 7.09
N ALA A 376 8.69 7.51 6.78
CA ALA A 376 9.48 8.69 6.49
C ALA A 376 10.25 9.14 7.74
N ARG A 377 11.44 9.73 7.55
CA ARG A 377 12.26 10.26 8.67
C ARG A 377 11.75 11.60 9.21
N LYS A 378 11.09 12.37 8.35
CA LYS A 378 10.46 13.66 8.65
C LYS A 378 9.09 13.70 8.00
N LEU A 379 8.17 14.41 8.64
CA LEU A 379 6.77 14.53 8.28
C LEU A 379 6.47 16.00 8.03
N SER A 380 6.03 16.32 6.82
CA SER A 380 5.52 17.65 6.40
C SER A 380 3.99 17.71 6.40
N ARG A 381 3.34 16.58 6.66
CA ARG A 381 1.92 16.44 7.00
C ARG A 381 1.74 15.24 7.93
N ALA A 382 0.53 15.00 8.42
CA ALA A 382 0.23 13.78 9.17
C ALA A 382 0.55 12.52 8.31
N PRO A 383 1.01 11.41 8.91
CA PRO A 383 1.49 10.25 8.15
C PRO A 383 0.46 9.66 7.19
N VAL A 384 -0.79 9.57 7.65
CA VAL A 384 -1.95 9.12 6.87
C VAL A 384 -3.01 10.20 6.99
N VAL A 385 -3.48 10.72 5.85
CA VAL A 385 -4.47 11.81 5.78
C VAL A 385 -5.77 11.36 5.10
N THR A 386 -5.98 10.05 5.01
CA THR A 386 -7.13 9.46 4.34
C THR A 386 -7.85 8.48 5.24
N HIS A 387 -9.18 8.47 5.15
CA HIS A 387 -10.02 7.44 5.76
C HIS A 387 -10.76 6.69 4.65
N GLN A 388 -10.69 5.36 4.65
CA GLN A 388 -11.53 4.52 3.80
C GLN A 388 -12.39 3.57 4.63
N CYS A 389 -13.68 3.46 4.31
CA CYS A 389 -14.59 2.54 4.98
C CYS A 389 -15.55 1.85 4.00
N CYS A 390 -15.86 0.58 4.26
CA CYS A 390 -16.88 -0.15 3.50
C CYS A 390 -18.30 0.33 3.84
N MET A 391 -19.17 0.40 2.85
CA MET A 391 -20.60 0.64 3.04
C MET A 391 -21.33 -0.70 3.22
N ASP A 392 -21.02 -1.40 4.31
CA ASP A 392 -21.62 -2.70 4.68
C ASP A 392 -23.07 -2.60 5.19
N ARG A 393 -23.63 -1.40 5.13
CA ARG A 393 -24.95 -1.00 5.61
C ARG A 393 -25.43 0.19 4.77
N THR A 394 -26.73 0.46 4.79
CA THR A 394 -27.33 1.55 4.00
C THR A 394 -26.92 2.94 4.47
N GLU A 395 -26.62 3.12 5.76
CA GLU A 395 -26.22 4.41 6.33
C GLU A 395 -25.01 4.28 7.24
N ARG A 396 -24.01 5.15 7.05
CA ARG A 396 -22.77 5.12 7.83
C ARG A 396 -22.21 6.52 8.04
N SER A 397 -21.81 6.79 9.28
CA SER A 397 -20.99 7.95 9.64
C SER A 397 -19.52 7.68 9.30
N VAL A 398 -18.88 8.60 8.59
CA VAL A 398 -17.48 8.51 8.17
C VAL A 398 -16.73 9.75 8.65
N SER A 399 -15.66 9.53 9.41
CA SER A 399 -14.88 10.58 10.08
C SER A 399 -13.47 10.67 9.50
N CYS A 400 -13.01 11.88 9.17
CA CYS A 400 -11.61 12.11 8.81
C CYS A 400 -11.12 13.35 9.55
N LEU A 401 -10.14 13.18 10.44
CA LEU A 401 -9.61 14.29 11.23
C LEU A 401 -9.11 15.43 10.34
N TRP A 402 -8.45 15.08 9.24
CA TRP A 402 -7.79 16.00 8.32
C TRP A 402 -8.71 16.56 7.23
N GLY A 403 -9.96 16.07 7.14
CA GLY A 403 -10.85 16.35 6.03
C GLY A 403 -10.37 15.77 4.71
N GLY A 404 -10.97 16.20 3.60
CA GLY A 404 -10.54 15.81 2.26
C GLY A 404 -11.69 15.67 1.25
N LEU A 405 -11.33 15.50 -0.02
CA LEU A 405 -12.28 15.18 -1.09
C LEU A 405 -12.96 13.83 -0.81
N LEU A 406 -14.25 13.74 -1.13
CA LEU A 406 -15.07 12.55 -0.93
C LEU A 406 -15.17 11.75 -2.22
N TYR A 407 -14.86 10.46 -2.13
CA TYR A 407 -14.89 9.51 -3.24
C TYR A 407 -15.78 8.32 -2.91
N ILE A 408 -16.46 7.81 -3.93
CA ILE A 408 -17.08 6.49 -3.88
C ILE A 408 -16.23 5.51 -4.67
N ILE A 409 -15.83 4.43 -4.04
CA ILE A 409 -15.01 3.39 -4.63
C ILE A 409 -15.92 2.24 -5.05
N VAL A 410 -16.00 2.06 -6.37
CA VAL A 410 -16.78 1.03 -7.02
C VAL A 410 -15.89 -0.20 -7.21
N PRO A 411 -16.23 -1.35 -6.63
CA PRO A 411 -15.39 -2.54 -6.69
C PRO A 411 -15.26 -3.07 -8.12
N LYS A 412 -14.15 -3.74 -8.40
CA LYS A 412 -13.93 -4.43 -9.68
C LYS A 412 -15.09 -5.39 -10.02
N GLY A 413 -15.48 -5.43 -11.28
CA GLY A 413 -16.57 -6.28 -11.77
C GLY A 413 -17.98 -5.83 -11.39
N SER A 414 -18.17 -4.68 -10.74
CA SER A 414 -19.48 -4.18 -10.35
C SER A 414 -20.39 -3.91 -11.56
N GLN A 415 -21.68 -4.24 -11.44
CA GLN A 415 -22.71 -4.08 -12.48
C GLN A 415 -23.96 -3.34 -11.98
N LEU A 416 -23.82 -2.50 -10.95
CA LEU A 416 -24.95 -1.86 -10.29
C LEU A 416 -25.75 -0.88 -11.16
N GLY A 417 -25.17 -0.35 -12.24
CA GLY A 417 -25.77 0.75 -12.98
C GLY A 417 -25.64 2.10 -12.25
N PRO A 418 -26.51 3.09 -12.54
CA PRO A 418 -26.58 4.33 -11.79
C PRO A 418 -26.90 4.09 -10.30
N VAL A 419 -26.19 4.77 -9.41
CA VAL A 419 -26.39 4.69 -7.95
C VAL A 419 -26.51 6.10 -7.38
N SER A 420 -27.60 6.36 -6.68
CA SER A 420 -27.77 7.57 -5.88
C SER A 420 -27.05 7.42 -4.54
N VAL A 421 -26.17 8.36 -4.21
CA VAL A 421 -25.48 8.43 -2.92
C VAL A 421 -25.79 9.77 -2.27
N THR A 422 -26.34 9.74 -1.05
CA THR A 422 -26.70 10.95 -0.30
C THR A 422 -25.68 11.21 0.79
N ILE A 423 -25.11 12.41 0.83
CA ILE A 423 -24.05 12.79 1.77
C ILE A 423 -24.49 14.04 2.54
N THR A 424 -24.43 13.98 3.86
CA THR A 424 -24.69 15.12 4.77
C THR A 424 -23.42 15.47 5.54
N GLY A 425 -23.18 16.76 5.81
CA GLY A 425 -21.99 17.22 6.53
C GLY A 425 -20.78 17.54 5.63
N ALA A 426 -20.97 17.53 4.31
CA ALA A 426 -19.97 17.91 3.32
C ALA A 426 -20.30 19.25 2.66
N VAL A 427 -19.29 19.87 2.03
CA VAL A 427 -19.44 21.08 1.21
C VAL A 427 -19.05 20.79 -0.24
N PRO A 428 -19.56 21.53 -1.25
CA PRO A 428 -19.05 21.42 -2.61
C PRO A 428 -17.54 21.65 -2.67
N ALA A 429 -16.84 20.97 -3.57
CA ALA A 429 -15.43 21.18 -3.91
C ALA A 429 -15.31 21.65 -5.38
N PRO A 430 -14.26 22.37 -5.78
CA PRO A 430 -14.06 22.70 -7.18
C PRO A 430 -13.97 21.45 -8.03
N TYR A 431 -14.83 21.37 -9.05
CA TYR A 431 -14.85 20.25 -9.97
C TYR A 431 -15.18 20.70 -11.38
N TYR A 432 -14.17 20.67 -12.25
CA TYR A 432 -14.34 20.91 -13.67
C TYR A 432 -14.29 19.58 -14.41
N LYS A 433 -15.38 19.20 -15.09
CA LYS A 433 -15.39 18.07 -16.01
C LYS A 433 -15.54 18.54 -17.45
N LEU A 434 -14.58 18.19 -18.28
CA LEU A 434 -14.54 18.53 -19.71
C LEU A 434 -15.85 18.11 -20.39
N GLY A 435 -16.43 19.03 -21.16
CA GLY A 435 -17.71 18.82 -21.87
C GLY A 435 -18.97 18.82 -20.99
N LYS A 436 -18.84 18.95 -19.65
CA LYS A 436 -19.98 19.01 -18.72
C LYS A 436 -20.04 20.31 -17.92
N THR A 437 -18.91 20.78 -17.39
CA THR A 437 -18.82 22.03 -16.63
C THR A 437 -18.63 23.20 -17.58
N SER A 438 -19.49 24.22 -17.51
CA SER A 438 -19.33 25.43 -18.32
C SER A 438 -18.27 26.38 -17.72
N LEU A 439 -17.72 27.28 -18.53
CA LEU A 439 -16.76 28.28 -18.04
C LEU A 439 -17.38 29.22 -16.99
N GLU A 440 -18.65 29.58 -17.13
CA GLU A 440 -19.35 30.41 -16.14
C GLU A 440 -19.61 29.66 -14.83
N GLU A 441 -19.93 28.36 -14.92
CA GLU A 441 -20.00 27.47 -13.76
C GLU A 441 -18.66 27.42 -13.02
N TRP A 442 -17.56 27.23 -13.76
CA TRP A 442 -16.21 27.21 -13.20
C TRP A 442 -15.86 28.51 -12.47
N LYS A 443 -16.09 29.66 -13.10
CA LYS A 443 -15.85 30.97 -12.48
C LYS A 443 -16.65 31.14 -11.20
N ARG A 444 -17.90 30.70 -11.18
CA ARG A 444 -18.75 30.76 -9.98
C ARG A 444 -18.20 29.86 -8.86
N GLN A 445 -17.85 28.62 -9.18
CA GLN A 445 -17.21 27.71 -8.21
C GLN A 445 -15.93 28.32 -7.62
N MET A 446 -15.09 28.97 -8.43
CA MET A 446 -13.87 29.63 -7.95
C MET A 446 -14.12 30.83 -7.02
N GLN A 447 -15.30 31.46 -7.09
CA GLN A 447 -15.68 32.57 -6.21
C GLN A 447 -16.33 32.08 -4.90
N GLU A 448 -17.11 31.00 -4.98
CA GLU A 448 -17.94 30.50 -3.88
C GLU A 448 -17.26 29.43 -3.03
N ASN A 449 -16.30 28.69 -3.61
CA ASN A 449 -15.74 27.50 -3.01
C ASN A 449 -14.44 27.78 -2.23
N LEU A 450 -14.41 27.27 -1.00
CA LEU A 450 -13.30 27.41 -0.07
C LEU A 450 -12.63 26.07 0.26
N ALA A 451 -13.01 24.96 -0.39
CA ALA A 451 -12.35 23.68 -0.23
C ALA A 451 -10.85 23.79 -0.61
N PRO A 452 -9.92 23.24 0.19
CA PRO A 452 -8.48 23.32 -0.08
C PRO A 452 -8.01 22.59 -1.34
N TRP A 453 -8.80 21.62 -1.83
CA TRP A 453 -8.48 20.76 -2.96
C TRP A 453 -9.64 20.70 -3.94
N GLY A 454 -9.34 20.52 -5.23
CA GLY A 454 -10.33 20.30 -6.27
C GLY A 454 -9.80 19.45 -7.41
N GLU A 455 -10.67 19.15 -8.38
CA GLU A 455 -10.36 18.23 -9.47
C GLU A 455 -10.67 18.82 -10.85
N LEU A 456 -9.76 18.57 -11.79
CA LEU A 456 -9.92 18.80 -13.22
C LEU A 456 -10.00 17.44 -13.92
N ALA A 457 -11.09 17.15 -14.62
CA ALA A 457 -11.40 15.82 -15.09
C ALA A 457 -11.74 15.77 -16.58
N THR A 458 -11.20 14.75 -17.26
CA THR A 458 -11.73 14.21 -18.50
C THR A 458 -12.37 12.84 -18.23
N ASP A 459 -12.79 12.11 -19.27
CA ASP A 459 -13.20 10.72 -19.11
C ASP A 459 -12.01 9.76 -18.95
N ASN A 460 -10.78 10.22 -19.22
CA ASN A 460 -9.56 9.41 -19.27
C ASN A 460 -8.54 9.75 -18.19
N ILE A 461 -8.54 10.97 -17.66
CA ILE A 461 -7.64 11.38 -16.59
C ILE A 461 -8.28 12.42 -15.67
N ILE A 462 -7.94 12.36 -14.39
CA ILE A 462 -8.35 13.32 -13.36
C ILE A 462 -7.12 13.86 -12.65
N LEU A 463 -7.00 15.18 -12.57
CA LEU A 463 -5.93 15.89 -11.88
C LEU A 463 -6.49 16.48 -10.59
N THR A 464 -5.92 16.10 -9.46
CA THR A 464 -6.29 16.62 -8.14
C THR A 464 -5.18 17.53 -7.63
N VAL A 465 -5.50 18.81 -7.48
CA VAL A 465 -4.52 19.86 -7.13
C VAL A 465 -5.09 20.84 -6.10
N PRO A 466 -4.24 21.62 -5.41
CA PRO A 466 -4.70 22.62 -4.46
C PRO A 466 -5.57 23.70 -5.12
N ASN A 467 -6.56 24.20 -4.38
CA ASN A 467 -7.46 25.25 -4.85
C ASN A 467 -6.73 26.55 -5.21
N THR A 468 -5.61 26.86 -4.55
CA THR A 468 -4.75 28.01 -4.90
C THR A 468 -4.23 27.95 -6.33
N ASN A 469 -3.94 26.75 -6.85
CA ASN A 469 -3.55 26.55 -8.24
C ASN A 469 -4.76 26.63 -9.19
N LEU A 470 -5.92 26.13 -8.77
CA LEU A 470 -7.16 26.20 -9.55
C LEU A 470 -7.66 27.64 -9.73
N GLN A 471 -7.55 28.47 -8.70
CA GLN A 471 -7.89 29.90 -8.77
C GLN A 471 -7.07 30.67 -9.82
N ALA A 472 -5.83 30.23 -10.09
CA ALA A 472 -4.99 30.80 -11.13
C ALA A 472 -5.39 30.34 -12.55
N LEU A 473 -6.15 29.25 -12.67
CA LEU A 473 -6.57 28.64 -13.94
C LEU A 473 -7.94 29.20 -14.38
N LYS A 474 -7.91 30.23 -15.24
CA LYS A 474 -9.13 30.91 -15.71
C LYS A 474 -10.01 30.03 -16.58
N ASP A 475 -9.40 29.24 -17.46
CA ASP A 475 -10.10 28.33 -18.38
C ASP A 475 -9.38 26.98 -18.41
N PRO A 476 -9.96 25.93 -17.79
CA PRO A 476 -9.37 24.59 -17.79
C PRO A 476 -9.52 23.83 -19.11
N GLU A 477 -10.37 24.28 -20.04
CA GLU A 477 -10.73 23.50 -21.22
C GLU A 477 -9.53 23.16 -22.13
N PRO A 478 -8.64 24.10 -22.48
CA PRO A 478 -7.54 23.82 -23.40
C PRO A 478 -6.54 22.80 -22.87
N VAL A 479 -6.17 22.89 -21.58
CA VAL A 479 -5.24 21.94 -20.96
C VAL A 479 -5.87 20.55 -20.82
N LEU A 480 -7.18 20.46 -20.54
CA LEU A 480 -7.86 19.17 -20.44
C LEU A 480 -8.06 18.49 -21.80
N ARG A 481 -8.29 19.27 -22.87
CA ARG A 481 -8.28 18.72 -24.24
C ARG A 481 -6.91 18.17 -24.61
N LEU A 482 -5.83 18.88 -24.28
CA LEU A 482 -4.47 18.38 -24.47
C LEU A 482 -4.22 17.10 -23.69
N TRP A 483 -4.70 17.00 -22.45
CA TRP A 483 -4.62 15.77 -21.68
C TRP A 483 -5.37 14.60 -22.34
N ASP A 484 -6.57 14.80 -22.88
CA ASP A 484 -7.29 13.74 -23.60
C ASP A 484 -6.54 13.28 -24.85
N GLU A 485 -5.92 14.19 -25.61
CA GLU A 485 -5.05 13.85 -26.74
C GLU A 485 -3.85 13.01 -26.31
N MET A 486 -3.17 13.41 -25.21
CA MET A 486 -2.06 12.65 -24.64
C MET A 486 -2.49 11.27 -24.15
N MET A 487 -3.66 11.17 -23.49
CA MET A 487 -4.19 9.89 -23.00
C MET A 487 -4.61 8.96 -24.14
N GLN A 488 -5.11 9.51 -25.25
CA GLN A 488 -5.36 8.73 -26.46
C GLN A 488 -4.06 8.17 -27.04
N ALA A 489 -2.98 8.96 -27.05
CA ALA A 489 -1.67 8.49 -27.46
C ALA A 489 -1.12 7.40 -26.51
N VAL A 490 -1.28 7.58 -25.19
CA VAL A 490 -0.88 6.58 -24.19
C VAL A 490 -1.60 5.24 -24.41
N ALA A 491 -2.93 5.28 -24.57
CA ALA A 491 -3.74 4.09 -24.84
C ALA A 491 -3.35 3.44 -26.18
N ARG A 492 -3.14 4.24 -27.22
CA ARG A 492 -2.75 3.75 -28.55
C ARG A 492 -1.44 2.99 -28.51
N LEU A 493 -0.40 3.53 -27.88
CA LEU A 493 0.88 2.83 -27.78
C LEU A 493 0.73 1.54 -26.97
N ALA A 494 -0.03 1.56 -25.88
CA ALA A 494 -0.27 0.38 -25.05
C ALA A 494 -1.15 -0.68 -25.74
N ALA A 495 -1.77 -0.37 -26.88
CA ALA A 495 -2.84 -1.13 -27.51
C ALA A 495 -4.01 -1.41 -26.55
N GLU A 496 -4.35 -0.42 -25.72
CA GLU A 496 -5.47 -0.47 -24.78
C GLU A 496 -6.72 0.17 -25.40
N PRO A 497 -7.94 -0.30 -25.07
CA PRO A 497 -9.17 0.35 -25.49
C PRO A 497 -9.24 1.81 -25.02
N PHE A 498 -9.74 2.69 -25.90
CA PHE A 498 -9.98 4.09 -25.60
C PHE A 498 -11.45 4.45 -25.88
N PRO A 499 -12.15 5.22 -25.00
CA PRO A 499 -11.66 5.78 -23.74
C PRO A 499 -11.31 4.71 -22.71
N PHE A 500 -10.47 5.07 -21.73
CA PHE A 500 -10.10 4.14 -20.65
C PHE A 500 -11.34 3.71 -19.86
N ARG A 501 -11.38 2.44 -19.45
CA ARG A 501 -12.49 1.90 -18.63
C ARG A 501 -12.60 2.57 -17.26
N ARG A 502 -11.47 3.09 -16.77
CA ARG A 502 -11.32 3.85 -15.53
C ARG A 502 -10.35 4.99 -15.85
N PRO A 503 -10.67 6.26 -15.55
CA PRO A 503 -9.74 7.35 -15.76
C PRO A 503 -8.49 7.14 -14.90
N GLU A 504 -7.31 7.46 -15.40
CA GLU A 504 -6.10 7.57 -14.58
C GLU A 504 -6.22 8.78 -13.65
N ARG A 505 -5.42 8.82 -12.58
CA ARG A 505 -5.47 9.92 -11.60
C ARG A 505 -4.07 10.41 -11.27
N ILE A 506 -3.90 11.72 -11.20
CA ILE A 506 -2.67 12.36 -10.70
C ILE A 506 -3.05 13.24 -9.51
N VAL A 507 -2.43 13.00 -8.36
CA VAL A 507 -2.69 13.73 -7.11
C VAL A 507 -1.40 14.40 -6.66
N ALA A 508 -1.45 15.72 -6.51
CA ALA A 508 -0.36 16.46 -5.90
C ALA A 508 -0.39 16.32 -4.38
N ASP A 509 0.76 16.31 -3.74
CA ASP A 509 0.92 16.22 -2.28
C ASP A 509 2.10 17.08 -1.83
N VAL A 510 2.05 17.60 -0.61
CA VAL A 510 3.17 18.30 0.03
C VAL A 510 4.33 17.36 0.33
N GLN A 511 4.05 16.07 0.49
CA GLN A 511 5.06 15.04 0.71
C GLN A 511 4.57 13.68 0.24
N ILE A 512 5.30 13.07 -0.68
CA ILE A 512 5.08 11.69 -1.15
C ILE A 512 6.05 10.68 -0.50
N SER A 513 5.73 9.40 -0.62
CA SER A 513 6.42 8.28 0.03
C SER A 513 7.73 7.90 -0.65
N ALA A 514 7.86 8.17 -1.96
CA ALA A 514 9.04 7.84 -2.74
C ALA A 514 9.27 8.83 -3.89
N GLY A 515 10.53 9.13 -4.17
CA GLY A 515 10.93 9.88 -5.37
C GLY A 515 10.40 11.31 -5.44
N TRP A 516 10.32 11.82 -6.67
CA TRP A 516 9.71 13.09 -7.02
C TRP A 516 8.26 12.94 -7.52
N MET A 517 8.01 11.81 -8.16
CA MET A 517 6.72 11.31 -8.58
C MET A 517 6.79 9.78 -8.48
N HIS A 518 5.65 9.11 -8.30
CA HIS A 518 5.60 7.67 -8.47
C HIS A 518 4.23 7.21 -9.00
N SER A 519 4.29 6.13 -9.77
CA SER A 519 3.14 5.47 -10.36
C SER A 519 2.23 4.82 -9.32
N GLY A 520 1.01 4.52 -9.76
CA GLY A 520 -0.05 4.04 -8.91
C GLY A 520 -1.42 4.48 -9.41
N TYR A 521 -2.43 4.23 -8.59
CA TYR A 521 -3.77 4.76 -8.79
C TYR A 521 -4.24 5.37 -7.46
N PRO A 522 -4.00 6.68 -7.26
CA PRO A 522 -3.44 7.66 -8.19
C PRO A 522 -1.90 7.59 -8.34
N ILE A 523 -1.39 8.24 -9.39
CA ILE A 523 -0.01 8.73 -9.46
C ILE A 523 0.14 9.87 -8.45
N MET A 524 1.17 9.82 -7.62
CA MET A 524 1.45 10.85 -6.61
C MET A 524 2.61 11.74 -7.08
N CYS A 525 2.47 13.06 -6.97
CA CYS A 525 3.53 14.03 -7.30
C CYS A 525 3.69 15.11 -6.22
N HIS A 526 4.86 15.74 -6.12
CA HIS A 526 5.02 16.91 -5.24
C HIS A 526 4.22 18.12 -5.74
N LEU A 527 3.83 19.02 -4.83
CA LEU A 527 3.12 20.27 -5.15
C LEU A 527 3.81 21.12 -6.23
N GLU A 528 5.15 21.08 -6.31
CA GLU A 528 5.93 21.78 -7.32
C GLU A 528 5.62 21.32 -8.76
N SER A 529 5.19 20.08 -8.93
CA SER A 529 4.78 19.51 -10.22
C SER A 529 3.42 20.02 -10.68
N VAL A 530 2.61 20.67 -9.83
CA VAL A 530 1.25 21.11 -10.20
C VAL A 530 1.25 21.98 -11.47
N LYS A 531 2.20 22.91 -11.59
CA LYS A 531 2.29 23.79 -12.76
C LYS A 531 2.52 23.00 -14.06
N GLU A 532 3.30 21.93 -13.99
CA GLU A 532 3.64 21.08 -15.14
C GLU A 532 2.43 20.27 -15.65
N ILE A 533 1.46 19.98 -14.77
CA ILE A 533 0.26 19.20 -15.12
C ILE A 533 -0.99 20.05 -15.41
N ILE A 534 -1.01 21.35 -15.11
CA ILE A 534 -2.17 22.22 -15.38
C ILE A 534 -1.92 23.37 -16.35
N SER A 535 -0.69 23.53 -16.86
CA SER A 535 -0.36 24.60 -17.81
C SER A 535 -0.12 24.05 -19.21
N GLU A 536 -1.08 24.27 -20.12
CA GLU A 536 -0.94 23.90 -21.53
C GLU A 536 0.30 24.54 -22.18
N THR A 537 0.55 25.81 -21.90
CA THR A 537 1.72 26.54 -22.43
C THR A 537 3.03 25.91 -21.99
N ASP A 538 3.15 25.51 -20.73
CA ASP A 538 4.36 24.88 -20.23
C ASP A 538 4.53 23.48 -20.82
N MET A 539 3.45 22.69 -20.93
CA MET A 539 3.50 21.35 -21.55
C MET A 539 3.97 21.41 -23.00
N ARG A 540 3.42 22.34 -23.80
CA ARG A 540 3.79 22.48 -25.22
C ARG A 540 5.20 23.01 -25.43
N SER A 541 5.73 23.81 -24.50
CA SER A 541 7.04 24.44 -24.64
C SER A 541 8.18 23.65 -24.01
N ARG A 542 7.94 23.01 -22.85
CA ARG A 542 8.97 22.33 -22.05
C ARG A 542 8.78 20.82 -21.97
N GLY A 543 7.61 20.32 -22.38
CA GLY A 543 7.25 18.92 -22.20
C GLY A 543 6.70 18.62 -20.81
N VAL A 544 6.31 17.36 -20.62
CA VAL A 544 5.67 16.83 -19.41
C VAL A 544 6.16 15.40 -19.15
N TRP A 545 7.49 15.25 -19.07
CA TRP A 545 8.14 13.94 -19.04
C TRP A 545 7.73 13.08 -17.82
N GLY A 546 7.78 13.65 -16.61
CA GLY A 546 7.51 12.93 -15.36
C GLY A 546 6.11 12.32 -15.31
N PRO A 547 5.03 13.10 -15.47
CA PRO A 547 3.67 12.56 -15.47
C PRO A 547 3.42 11.47 -16.51
N ILE A 548 3.97 11.62 -17.73
CA ILE A 548 3.82 10.59 -18.78
C ILE A 548 4.66 9.34 -18.47
N HIS A 549 5.83 9.50 -17.84
CA HIS A 549 6.66 8.38 -17.40
C HIS A 549 5.91 7.49 -16.40
N GLU A 550 5.23 8.10 -15.42
CA GLU A 550 4.41 7.36 -14.45
C GLU A 550 3.17 6.72 -15.08
N LEU A 551 2.53 7.39 -16.06
CA LEU A 551 1.48 6.77 -16.86
C LEU A 551 2.02 5.58 -17.66
N GLY A 552 3.26 5.66 -18.16
CA GLY A 552 3.97 4.56 -18.81
C GLY A 552 4.15 3.35 -17.88
N HIS A 553 4.48 3.57 -16.61
CA HIS A 553 4.50 2.50 -15.60
C HIS A 553 3.13 1.81 -15.47
N ASN A 554 2.03 2.58 -15.47
CA ASN A 554 0.67 2.01 -15.42
C ASN A 554 0.35 1.16 -16.69
N GLN A 555 1.06 1.35 -17.80
CA GLN A 555 0.91 0.55 -19.03
C GLN A 555 1.87 -0.64 -19.16
N GLN A 556 2.88 -0.74 -18.30
CA GLN A 556 3.77 -1.91 -18.30
C GLN A 556 2.99 -3.20 -17.99
N ARG A 557 3.41 -4.32 -18.59
CA ARG A 557 2.80 -5.65 -18.38
C ARG A 557 3.87 -6.71 -18.19
N HIS A 558 3.63 -7.65 -17.27
CA HIS A 558 4.59 -8.70 -16.92
C HIS A 558 5.11 -9.53 -18.12
N GLY A 559 4.33 -9.62 -19.20
CA GLY A 559 4.69 -10.41 -20.39
C GLY A 559 5.91 -9.89 -21.16
N TRP A 560 6.15 -8.57 -21.16
CA TRP A 560 7.25 -7.94 -21.89
C TRP A 560 8.25 -7.20 -21.01
N GLU A 561 8.05 -7.20 -19.69
CA GLU A 561 8.98 -6.60 -18.74
C GLU A 561 10.03 -7.62 -18.26
N PHE A 562 11.28 -7.20 -18.10
CA PHE A 562 12.40 -8.00 -17.57
C PHE A 562 13.02 -7.32 -16.32
N PRO A 563 12.31 -7.27 -15.16
CA PRO A 563 12.84 -6.61 -13.97
C PRO A 563 14.19 -7.21 -13.49
N PRO A 564 15.12 -6.38 -12.97
CA PRO A 564 14.99 -4.94 -12.75
C PRO A 564 15.32 -4.07 -13.99
N HIS A 565 15.74 -4.68 -15.11
CA HIS A 565 16.32 -3.95 -16.23
C HIS A 565 15.36 -2.97 -16.91
N THR A 566 14.13 -3.42 -17.17
CA THR A 566 13.14 -2.65 -17.94
C THR A 566 12.24 -1.78 -17.09
N THR A 567 12.22 -1.97 -15.77
CA THR A 567 11.29 -1.31 -14.85
C THR A 567 11.26 0.20 -15.10
N GLU A 568 12.43 0.84 -15.16
CA GLU A 568 12.59 2.28 -15.39
C GLU A 568 12.97 2.62 -16.84
N ALA A 569 12.87 1.65 -17.76
CA ALA A 569 13.29 1.81 -19.15
C ALA A 569 12.08 1.90 -20.08
N THR A 570 11.25 0.86 -20.12
CA THR A 570 10.15 0.75 -21.11
C THR A 570 9.02 1.73 -20.83
N CYS A 571 8.79 2.14 -19.59
CA CYS A 571 7.85 3.22 -19.24
C CYS A 571 8.16 4.53 -20.00
N ASN A 572 9.44 4.81 -20.29
CA ASN A 572 9.84 6.00 -21.03
C ASN A 572 9.45 5.95 -22.53
N LEU A 573 9.07 4.79 -23.08
CA LEU A 573 8.56 4.73 -24.45
C LEU A 573 7.32 5.59 -24.61
N TRP A 574 6.45 5.64 -23.59
CA TRP A 574 5.28 6.51 -23.56
C TRP A 574 5.68 7.99 -23.51
N SER A 575 6.67 8.34 -22.68
CA SER A 575 7.18 9.72 -22.63
C SER A 575 7.69 10.16 -23.99
N VAL A 576 8.53 9.37 -24.65
CA VAL A 576 9.01 9.69 -26.00
C VAL A 576 7.85 9.80 -26.99
N TYR A 577 6.94 8.81 -27.01
CA TYR A 577 5.83 8.76 -27.95
C TYR A 577 4.90 9.97 -27.84
N VAL A 578 4.48 10.35 -26.63
CA VAL A 578 3.60 11.50 -26.40
C VAL A 578 4.28 12.81 -26.81
N HIS A 579 5.56 12.98 -26.45
CA HIS A 579 6.28 14.20 -26.80
C HIS A 579 6.40 14.38 -28.31
N GLU A 580 6.72 13.31 -29.04
CA GLU A 580 6.88 13.39 -30.50
C GLU A 580 5.55 13.50 -31.24
N THR A 581 4.53 12.76 -30.82
CA THR A 581 3.29 12.61 -31.60
C THR A 581 2.18 13.58 -31.22
N VAL A 582 2.18 14.09 -29.99
CA VAL A 582 1.14 15.01 -29.49
C VAL A 582 1.71 16.40 -29.24
N LEU A 583 2.85 16.49 -28.53
CA LEU A 583 3.44 17.79 -28.18
C LEU A 583 4.29 18.40 -29.30
N GLY A 584 4.69 17.59 -30.29
CA GLY A 584 5.59 18.02 -31.36
C GLY A 584 7.00 18.34 -30.87
N ILE A 585 7.40 17.81 -29.71
CA ILE A 585 8.72 18.00 -29.11
C ILE A 585 9.61 16.83 -29.50
N PRO A 586 10.70 17.05 -30.26
CA PRO A 586 11.64 15.99 -30.59
C PRO A 586 12.26 15.37 -29.34
N ARG A 587 12.47 14.04 -29.31
CA ARG A 587 13.04 13.35 -28.13
C ARG A 587 14.34 13.96 -27.59
N ALA A 588 15.18 14.47 -28.50
CA ALA A 588 16.45 15.12 -28.16
C ALA A 588 16.29 16.38 -27.31
N GLN A 589 15.09 16.97 -27.31
CA GLN A 589 14.71 18.14 -26.51
C GLN A 589 13.73 17.78 -25.39
N ALA A 590 13.07 16.62 -25.46
CA ALA A 590 12.11 16.16 -24.45
C ALA A 590 12.77 15.78 -23.13
N HIS A 591 14.02 15.29 -23.15
CA HIS A 591 14.78 14.97 -21.94
C HIS A 591 16.29 15.05 -22.21
N GLU A 592 17.08 15.61 -21.28
CA GLU A 592 18.54 15.81 -21.43
C GLU A 592 19.28 14.51 -21.76
N ALA A 593 18.90 13.41 -21.08
CA ALA A 593 19.46 12.08 -21.31
C ALA A 593 19.27 11.56 -22.76
N LEU A 594 18.35 12.12 -23.53
CA LEU A 594 18.10 11.74 -24.92
C LEU A 594 18.77 12.68 -25.93
N SER A 595 19.58 13.63 -25.49
CA SER A 595 20.41 14.41 -26.40
C SER A 595 21.40 13.51 -27.14
N PRO A 596 21.64 13.70 -28.45
CA PRO A 596 22.49 12.81 -29.25
C PRO A 596 23.88 12.52 -28.63
N PRO A 597 24.61 13.50 -28.06
CA PRO A 597 25.90 13.23 -27.42
C PRO A 597 25.81 12.31 -26.21
N GLU A 598 24.76 12.45 -25.39
CA GLU A 598 24.56 11.64 -24.20
C GLU A 598 24.22 10.19 -24.57
N ARG A 599 23.38 10.01 -25.60
CA ARG A 599 23.03 8.69 -26.16
C ARG A 599 24.26 7.97 -26.72
N GLU A 600 25.04 8.65 -27.56
CA GLU A 600 26.27 8.10 -28.15
C GLU A 600 27.29 7.71 -27.07
N ARG A 601 27.50 8.59 -26.07
CA ARG A 601 28.39 8.32 -24.93
C ARG A 601 27.96 7.08 -24.16
N ARG A 602 26.65 6.93 -23.92
CA ARG A 602 26.07 5.80 -23.19
C ARG A 602 26.29 4.48 -23.93
N ILE A 603 26.01 4.45 -25.23
CA ILE A 603 26.22 3.26 -26.09
C ILE A 603 27.71 2.86 -26.07
N LYS A 604 28.61 3.82 -26.32
CA LYS A 604 30.06 3.57 -26.29
C LYS A 604 30.55 3.06 -24.93
N ALA A 605 30.07 3.63 -23.83
CA ALA A 605 30.44 3.21 -22.48
C ALA A 605 29.97 1.79 -22.15
N HIS A 606 28.73 1.44 -22.52
CA HIS A 606 28.19 0.09 -22.32
C HIS A 606 28.97 -0.95 -23.14
N LEU A 607 29.19 -0.67 -24.43
CA LEU A 607 29.97 -1.53 -25.30
C LEU A 607 31.42 -1.64 -24.83
N GLY A 608 32.04 -0.56 -24.35
CA GLY A 608 33.42 -0.54 -23.84
C GLY A 608 33.66 -1.51 -22.68
N LYS A 609 32.61 -1.83 -21.91
CA LYS A 609 32.63 -2.83 -20.84
C LYS A 609 32.31 -4.26 -21.31
N GLY A 610 32.10 -4.48 -22.60
CA GLY A 610 31.68 -5.77 -23.16
C GLY A 610 30.17 -6.02 -23.11
N ALA A 611 29.35 -4.96 -23.08
CA ALA A 611 27.89 -5.04 -23.02
C ALA A 611 27.34 -5.93 -21.88
N PRO A 612 27.78 -5.75 -20.62
CA PRO A 612 27.34 -6.62 -19.55
C PRO A 612 25.86 -6.37 -19.24
N LEU A 613 25.05 -7.42 -19.26
CA LEU A 613 23.60 -7.33 -19.04
C LEU A 613 23.24 -6.67 -17.69
N CYS A 614 24.07 -6.80 -16.66
CA CYS A 614 23.86 -6.13 -15.37
C CYS A 614 23.86 -4.59 -15.46
N ASP A 615 24.56 -4.02 -16.45
CA ASP A 615 24.62 -2.57 -16.70
C ASP A 615 23.56 -2.11 -17.72
N TRP A 616 22.82 -3.05 -18.32
CA TRP A 616 21.68 -2.78 -19.20
C TRP A 616 20.46 -2.44 -18.35
N ASN A 617 20.33 -1.17 -17.94
CA ASN A 617 19.24 -0.69 -17.10
C ASN A 617 18.82 0.74 -17.48
N VAL A 618 17.61 1.16 -17.07
CA VAL A 618 17.05 2.52 -17.22
C VAL A 618 17.25 3.06 -18.65
N TRP A 619 18.13 4.05 -18.82
CA TRP A 619 18.41 4.69 -20.10
C TRP A 619 19.21 3.81 -21.06
N THR A 620 20.16 3.02 -20.57
CA THR A 620 20.94 2.10 -21.42
C THR A 620 20.03 1.04 -22.01
N ALA A 621 19.07 0.56 -21.21
CA ALA A 621 18.04 -0.35 -21.69
C ALA A 621 17.10 0.32 -22.70
N LEU A 622 16.66 1.55 -22.42
CA LEU A 622 15.81 2.33 -23.32
C LEU A 622 16.43 2.52 -24.72
N GLU A 623 17.74 2.73 -24.83
CA GLU A 623 18.42 2.90 -26.14
C GLU A 623 18.16 1.75 -27.11
N THR A 624 18.16 0.51 -26.61
CA THR A 624 17.86 -0.67 -27.42
C THR A 624 16.48 -0.56 -28.08
N TYR A 625 15.48 -0.08 -27.34
CA TYR A 625 14.14 0.12 -27.88
C TYR A 625 14.03 1.34 -28.78
N LEU A 626 14.73 2.44 -28.46
CA LEU A 626 14.73 3.64 -29.30
C LEU A 626 15.37 3.41 -30.66
N GLN A 627 16.45 2.62 -30.73
CA GLN A 627 17.06 2.25 -32.02
C GLN A 627 16.14 1.40 -32.89
N LEU A 628 15.38 0.47 -32.29
CA LEU A 628 14.34 -0.28 -33.00
C LEU A 628 13.23 0.66 -33.48
N GLN A 629 12.80 1.60 -32.64
CA GLN A 629 11.78 2.56 -33.00
C GLN A 629 12.24 3.51 -34.11
N GLU A 630 13.50 3.95 -34.11
CA GLU A 630 14.08 4.81 -35.15
C GLU A 630 14.12 4.10 -36.51
N ALA A 631 14.41 2.80 -36.50
CA ALA A 631 14.51 1.99 -37.70
C ALA A 631 13.16 1.54 -38.27
N PHE A 632 12.20 1.19 -37.40
CA PHE A 632 10.97 0.52 -37.81
C PHE A 632 9.68 1.28 -37.47
N GLY A 633 9.78 2.42 -36.79
CA GLY A 633 8.65 3.22 -36.34
C GLY A 633 7.92 2.65 -35.12
N TRP A 634 6.81 3.29 -34.74
CA TRP A 634 6.00 2.93 -33.57
C TRP A 634 5.00 1.79 -33.82
N GLU A 635 4.61 1.55 -35.08
CA GLU A 635 3.58 0.57 -35.43
C GLU A 635 3.95 -0.88 -35.01
N PRO A 636 5.20 -1.36 -35.19
CA PRO A 636 5.59 -2.67 -34.69
C PRO A 636 5.46 -2.82 -33.17
N PHE A 637 5.69 -1.76 -32.39
CA PHE A 637 5.53 -1.77 -30.93
C PHE A 637 4.05 -1.93 -30.56
N THR A 638 3.18 -1.11 -31.14
CA THR A 638 1.73 -1.19 -30.90
C THR A 638 1.18 -2.57 -31.23
N GLN A 639 1.56 -3.13 -32.38
CA GLN A 639 1.15 -4.48 -32.79
C GLN A 639 1.69 -5.57 -31.86
N LEU A 640 2.92 -5.41 -31.39
CA LEU A 640 3.55 -6.34 -30.47
C LEU A 640 2.88 -6.32 -29.10
N PHE A 641 2.62 -5.13 -28.54
CA PHE A 641 1.92 -4.99 -27.26
C PHE A 641 0.50 -5.57 -27.35
N ALA A 642 -0.24 -5.30 -28.44
CA ALA A 642 -1.54 -5.92 -28.69
C ALA A 642 -1.46 -7.46 -28.68
N GLU A 643 -0.44 -8.03 -29.34
CA GLU A 643 -0.25 -9.48 -29.38
C GLU A 643 0.04 -10.05 -27.99
N TYR A 644 0.95 -9.44 -27.23
CA TYR A 644 1.30 -9.89 -25.89
C TYR A 644 0.11 -9.96 -24.93
N GLN A 645 -0.85 -9.04 -25.07
CA GLN A 645 -2.07 -9.05 -24.26
C GLN A 645 -2.95 -10.30 -24.51
N THR A 646 -2.75 -11.00 -25.62
CA THR A 646 -3.51 -12.21 -25.98
C THR A 646 -2.75 -13.52 -25.73
N LEU A 647 -1.47 -13.46 -25.34
CA LEU A 647 -0.64 -14.65 -25.14
C LEU A 647 -1.02 -15.39 -23.85
N SER A 648 -1.28 -16.69 -23.97
CA SER A 648 -1.62 -17.56 -22.83
C SER A 648 -0.41 -18.16 -22.11
N HIS A 649 0.73 -18.28 -22.80
CA HIS A 649 1.94 -18.94 -22.28
C HIS A 649 3.14 -18.01 -22.33
N LEU A 650 3.37 -17.28 -21.22
CA LEU A 650 4.51 -16.41 -21.04
C LEU A 650 5.64 -17.11 -20.28
N PRO A 651 6.91 -16.95 -20.69
CA PRO A 651 8.05 -17.44 -19.92
C PRO A 651 8.10 -16.82 -18.52
N LYS A 652 8.51 -17.62 -17.53
CA LYS A 652 8.59 -17.18 -16.13
C LYS A 652 9.91 -16.47 -15.78
N ASP A 653 10.97 -16.73 -16.55
CA ASP A 653 12.30 -16.15 -16.36
C ASP A 653 12.60 -15.03 -17.37
N ASN A 654 13.52 -14.13 -17.02
CA ASN A 654 13.90 -13.01 -17.90
C ASN A 654 14.49 -13.48 -19.23
N THR A 655 15.35 -14.52 -19.23
CA THR A 655 15.98 -15.02 -20.45
C THR A 655 14.93 -15.51 -21.44
N GLY A 656 13.94 -16.27 -20.97
CA GLY A 656 12.82 -16.72 -21.79
C GLY A 656 12.02 -15.55 -22.35
N ARG A 657 11.71 -14.53 -21.55
CA ARG A 657 10.94 -13.35 -21.98
C ARG A 657 11.70 -12.48 -23.00
N MET A 658 13.00 -12.28 -22.80
CA MET A 658 13.88 -11.59 -23.76
C MET A 658 13.90 -12.32 -25.11
N ASN A 659 14.06 -13.64 -25.09
CA ASN A 659 14.04 -14.46 -26.30
C ASN A 659 12.68 -14.43 -27.03
N LEU A 660 11.58 -14.42 -26.28
CA LEU A 660 10.25 -14.22 -26.85
C LEU A 660 10.11 -12.84 -27.52
N TRP A 661 10.64 -11.79 -26.88
CA TRP A 661 10.66 -10.44 -27.45
C TRP A 661 11.43 -10.39 -28.77
N VAL A 662 12.66 -10.91 -28.80
CA VAL A 662 13.48 -10.94 -30.02
C VAL A 662 12.76 -11.66 -31.14
N LYS A 663 12.19 -12.83 -30.86
CA LYS A 663 11.43 -13.61 -31.84
C LYS A 663 10.25 -12.82 -32.39
N LYS A 664 9.37 -12.34 -31.51
CA LYS A 664 8.13 -11.66 -31.89
C LYS A 664 8.41 -10.36 -32.63
N PHE A 665 9.36 -9.54 -32.15
CA PHE A 665 9.69 -8.28 -32.80
C PHE A 665 10.30 -8.52 -34.19
N SER A 666 11.22 -9.50 -34.33
CA SER A 666 11.80 -9.91 -35.62
C SER A 666 10.74 -10.37 -36.62
N GLU A 667 9.76 -11.17 -36.16
CA GLU A 667 8.62 -11.63 -36.96
C GLU A 667 7.71 -10.48 -37.41
N LYS A 668 7.55 -9.42 -36.60
CA LYS A 668 6.77 -8.22 -36.95
C LYS A 668 7.47 -7.40 -38.03
N VAL A 669 8.76 -7.15 -37.87
CA VAL A 669 9.52 -6.31 -38.82
C VAL A 669 10.07 -7.08 -40.02
N LYS A 670 9.89 -8.42 -40.05
CA LYS A 670 10.37 -9.33 -41.12
C LYS A 670 11.88 -9.23 -41.34
N LYS A 671 12.64 -9.05 -40.26
CA LYS A 671 14.11 -9.00 -40.25
C LYS A 671 14.65 -9.89 -39.15
N ASN A 672 15.80 -10.52 -39.40
CA ASN A 672 16.55 -11.19 -38.35
C ASN A 672 17.28 -10.13 -37.50
N LEU A 673 16.81 -9.92 -36.27
CA LEU A 673 17.37 -8.96 -35.31
C LEU A 673 18.34 -9.59 -34.31
N VAL A 674 18.67 -10.88 -34.44
CA VAL A 674 19.56 -11.58 -33.50
C VAL A 674 20.90 -10.86 -33.32
N PRO A 675 21.62 -10.46 -34.40
CA PRO A 675 22.90 -9.76 -34.24
C PRO A 675 22.77 -8.42 -33.48
N PHE A 676 21.64 -7.72 -33.62
CA PHE A 676 21.38 -6.47 -32.91
C PHE A 676 21.25 -6.69 -31.40
N PHE A 677 20.45 -7.67 -30.99
CA PHE A 677 20.25 -7.95 -29.56
C PHE A 677 21.49 -8.57 -28.91
N GLU A 678 22.24 -9.41 -29.62
CA GLU A 678 23.52 -9.93 -29.14
C GLU A 678 24.55 -8.80 -28.92
N ALA A 679 24.59 -7.78 -29.78
CA ALA A 679 25.44 -6.61 -29.59
C ALA A 679 25.09 -5.80 -28.33
N TRP A 680 23.84 -5.86 -27.88
CA TRP A 680 23.37 -5.29 -26.62
C TRP A 680 23.54 -6.24 -25.41
N GLY A 681 24.19 -7.38 -25.59
CA GLY A 681 24.49 -8.33 -24.51
C GLY A 681 23.30 -9.22 -24.10
N TRP A 682 22.27 -9.34 -24.93
CA TRP A 682 21.13 -10.19 -24.63
C TRP A 682 21.48 -11.68 -24.80
N PRO A 683 21.07 -12.57 -23.87
CA PRO A 683 21.34 -14.00 -23.97
C PRO A 683 20.37 -14.68 -24.94
N ILE A 684 20.69 -14.69 -26.23
CA ILE A 684 19.87 -15.33 -27.26
C ILE A 684 20.10 -16.83 -27.27
N ARG A 685 19.01 -17.59 -27.19
CA ARG A 685 19.02 -19.05 -27.25
C ARG A 685 19.18 -19.50 -28.71
N LYS A 686 19.95 -20.57 -28.92
CA LYS A 686 20.22 -21.11 -30.24
C LYS A 686 18.93 -21.44 -31.00
N GLU A 687 17.93 -22.00 -30.32
CA GLU A 687 16.67 -22.36 -30.96
C GLU A 687 15.91 -21.14 -31.51
N VAL A 688 16.02 -19.98 -30.86
CA VAL A 688 15.44 -18.73 -31.35
C VAL A 688 16.24 -18.21 -32.53
N ALA A 689 17.57 -18.20 -32.44
CA ALA A 689 18.44 -17.77 -33.53
C ALA A 689 18.20 -18.60 -34.81
N ASP A 690 18.17 -19.93 -34.67
CA ASP A 690 17.91 -20.87 -35.77
C ASP A 690 16.50 -20.63 -36.38
N SER A 691 15.49 -20.36 -35.54
CA SER A 691 14.13 -20.09 -36.03
C SER A 691 14.01 -18.79 -36.85
N LEU A 692 14.88 -17.82 -36.59
CA LEU A 692 14.90 -16.51 -37.28
C LEU A 692 15.89 -16.45 -38.45
N ALA A 693 16.72 -17.48 -38.64
CA ALA A 693 17.74 -17.52 -39.70
C ALA A 693 17.16 -17.45 -41.13
N SER A 694 15.87 -17.79 -41.30
CA SER A 694 15.16 -17.66 -42.57
C SER A 694 14.77 -16.22 -42.92
N LEU A 695 14.76 -15.30 -41.96
CA LEU A 695 14.49 -13.88 -42.20
C LEU A 695 15.77 -13.18 -42.70
N PRO A 696 15.64 -12.19 -43.60
CA PRO A 696 16.80 -11.41 -44.03
C PRO A 696 17.40 -10.65 -42.86
N GLU A 697 18.73 -10.67 -42.74
CA GLU A 697 19.46 -9.91 -41.73
C GLU A 697 19.18 -8.41 -41.85
N TRP A 698 19.10 -7.73 -40.72
CA TRP A 698 18.97 -6.27 -40.66
C TRP A 698 20.31 -5.59 -40.98
N GLN A 699 20.51 -5.28 -42.25
CA GLN A 699 21.76 -4.66 -42.75
C GLN A 699 21.99 -3.26 -42.18
N GLU A 700 20.93 -2.51 -41.90
CA GLU A 700 20.99 -1.16 -41.33
C GLU A 700 21.11 -1.15 -39.80
N ASN A 701 21.58 -2.26 -39.20
CA ASN A 701 21.78 -2.38 -37.76
C ASN A 701 22.75 -1.29 -37.26
N PRO A 702 22.30 -0.33 -36.43
CA PRO A 702 23.11 0.81 -36.00
C PRO A 702 24.27 0.41 -35.10
N MET A 703 24.25 -0.80 -34.53
CA MET A 703 25.33 -1.30 -33.68
C MET A 703 26.60 -1.65 -34.47
N GLN A 704 26.49 -1.93 -35.77
CA GLN A 704 27.66 -2.23 -36.62
C GLN A 704 28.68 -1.09 -36.62
N ALA A 705 28.21 0.16 -36.66
CA ALA A 705 29.08 1.35 -36.62
C ALA A 705 29.95 1.43 -35.34
N TYR A 706 29.45 0.91 -34.22
CA TYR A 706 30.19 0.90 -32.95
C TYR A 706 31.09 -0.32 -32.77
N LEU A 707 30.75 -1.44 -33.42
CA LEU A 707 31.54 -2.67 -33.38
C LEU A 707 32.76 -2.58 -34.30
N CYS A 708 32.60 -2.02 -35.50
CA CYS A 708 33.70 -1.83 -36.46
C CYS A 708 34.71 -0.77 -35.99
N ALA A 709 34.34 0.14 -35.08
CA ALA A 709 35.23 1.16 -34.52
C ALA A 709 36.16 0.63 -33.39
N LYS A 710 36.07 -0.67 -33.05
CA LYS A 710 36.91 -1.36 -32.05
C LYS A 710 38.03 -2.20 -32.66
N GLU A 711 37.98 -2.45 -33.97
CA GLU A 711 39.10 -2.98 -34.76
C GLU A 711 40.02 -1.85 -35.21
#